data_AF-A0A4Q6GJA4-F1
#
_entry.id   AF-A0A4Q6GJA4-F1
#
_cell.length_a   1.000
_cell.length_b   1.000
_cell.length_c   1.000
_cell.angle_alpha   90.00
_cell.angle_beta   90.00
_cell.angle_gamma   90.00
#
_symmetry.space_group_name_H-M   'P 1'
#
loop_
_entity.id
_entity.type
_entity.pdbx_description
1 polymer ?
#
loop_
_entity_poly.entity_id
_entity_poly.type
_entity_poly.pdbx_seq_one_letter_code
_entity_poly.pdbx_strand_id
1 'polypeptide(L)'
;MDTLIVFCHLRWDFVYQRPQHLLSRLARHWKVVVVEEPVRGPRRLERSRVGEGITVLRPHLEEGGRGFADESMDAVGEMLAEYLAEEGIDRYGAWFYTPMALPLLRRLDPRVVVYDCMDELSGFRNAPPQLVPRENTLLKISNLVFTGGPSLYDAKRGGNPHTHCFPSSVDAAHFRPAASPALAGEGFDHIPHPRLGFYGVIDERLDIELLAKLARARSDWHICLVGPVVKIDPATLPQAPNLHYFPQQSYEELPSSLAAWDLCLLPFALNESTRFISPTKTLEYMCAAKPIVSTPIADVARLYGTGVRVARDHGQFIAACAELLQETEAQARERAGRQAELVEATSWDRSADGMAELIRGAAEAGLTREARDYLDRPQVVGLPVKEPPGARDEPVECLIAGAGPTGLSAAYHYGHGSLLVDANEEVGGWCRSIEDNGFTFDYAGHIMFSKDPYVLGLYEKLLGDNLHWQDREAWIYSKGVHTRYPFQGALHGLPVDVLKECIVGAIEARFGPIDGSARVPAAGVRVARAAEPCLTDCCADGVVPDATGEGDVKDQAPSKVSSFPGGKGPRNFEEFIYQVWGQGVARHFAVPYNLKLWTVPLHEMETSWLGGRVPLPDLEEMIDGALRPVAKPVGPNARFGYPLRGGFQALMQGFLPHLRGELRLATRLVGLNTTTHTALLSDGSRIRYRSLISTLPLPELVRLIGDEAPGYVRRAAAALRHVSVRCVNLGVARAGITDKHWIYYPERTVFHRIFVQGNASPHNNPENGFGVTCEITYSPSKPLPCDGQELIDRCIRECREVGMFTDQDQVVASNMVDMPYAYVIYDHARADNVARIRAWLASRDIVLAGRYSEWEYYNSDHAFIAGKNAAESVLGAVATGDQRA
;
A
#
# COMPACT_ATOMS: atom_id res chain seq x y z
N MET A 1 15.20 -32.37 6.76
CA MET A 1 15.95 -31.13 6.54
C MET A 1 17.39 -31.45 6.86
N ASP A 2 18.30 -31.22 5.93
CA ASP A 2 19.74 -31.51 6.06
C ASP A 2 20.63 -30.26 6.02
N THR A 3 20.06 -29.13 5.59
CA THR A 3 20.80 -27.88 5.36
C THR A 3 20.09 -26.68 6.02
N LEU A 4 20.86 -25.73 6.53
CA LEU A 4 20.39 -24.41 6.97
C LEU A 4 20.97 -23.33 6.05
N ILE A 5 20.09 -22.59 5.39
CA ILE A 5 20.45 -21.40 4.61
C ILE A 5 20.31 -20.19 5.52
N VAL A 6 21.40 -19.47 5.74
CA VAL A 6 21.50 -18.39 6.73
C VAL A 6 21.79 -17.07 6.04
N PHE A 7 20.86 -16.12 6.12
CA PHE A 7 21.04 -14.78 5.55
C PHE A 7 21.65 -13.84 6.60
N CYS A 8 22.86 -13.36 6.34
CA CYS A 8 23.67 -12.61 7.29
C CYS A 8 24.13 -11.26 6.74
N HIS A 9 23.88 -10.19 7.50
CA HIS A 9 24.40 -8.85 7.21
C HIS A 9 25.84 -8.65 7.72
N LEU A 10 26.36 -9.62 8.47
CA LEU A 10 27.71 -9.59 9.05
C LEU A 10 28.63 -10.47 8.21
N ARG A 11 29.82 -9.96 7.94
CA ARG A 11 30.86 -10.69 7.23
C ARG A 11 31.49 -11.74 8.14
N TRP A 12 31.66 -12.94 7.63
CA TRP A 12 32.24 -14.06 8.35
C TRP A 12 33.68 -13.76 8.79
N ASP A 13 34.45 -13.10 7.93
CA ASP A 13 35.88 -12.77 8.05
C ASP A 13 36.17 -11.41 8.72
N PHE A 14 35.14 -10.69 9.22
CA PHE A 14 35.35 -9.37 9.84
C PHE A 14 35.55 -9.43 11.36
N VAL A 15 34.48 -9.63 12.14
CA VAL A 15 34.54 -9.72 13.60
C VAL A 15 33.90 -11.02 14.03
N TYR A 16 34.60 -11.78 14.87
CA TYR A 16 34.12 -13.06 15.40
C TYR A 16 33.11 -12.81 16.52
N GLN A 17 31.89 -13.32 16.36
CA GLN A 17 30.74 -12.99 17.22
C GLN A 17 29.69 -14.12 17.21
N ARG A 18 28.49 -13.83 17.75
CA ARG A 18 27.40 -14.79 17.95
C ARG A 18 27.13 -15.70 16.73
N PRO A 19 26.92 -15.19 15.50
CA PRO A 19 26.77 -16.01 14.31
C PRO A 19 27.84 -17.10 14.18
N GLN A 20 29.13 -16.77 14.28
CA GLN A 20 30.19 -17.76 14.12
C GLN A 20 30.17 -18.81 15.24
N HIS A 21 29.91 -18.40 16.50
CA HIS A 21 29.82 -19.33 17.62
C HIS A 21 28.66 -20.33 17.49
N LEU A 22 27.48 -19.85 17.08
CA LEU A 22 26.27 -20.67 16.96
C LEU A 22 26.33 -21.54 15.70
N LEU A 23 26.59 -20.95 14.54
CA LEU A 23 26.56 -21.65 13.26
C LEU A 23 27.62 -22.75 13.19
N SER A 24 28.81 -22.54 13.77
CA SER A 24 29.85 -23.58 13.81
C SER A 24 29.48 -24.77 14.70
N ARG A 25 28.64 -24.58 15.71
CA ARG A 25 28.12 -25.67 16.55
C ARG A 25 26.92 -26.36 15.89
N LEU A 26 26.04 -25.58 15.27
CA LEU A 26 24.90 -26.10 14.50
C LEU A 26 25.35 -26.90 13.27
N ALA A 27 26.57 -26.66 12.76
CA ALA A 27 27.19 -27.44 11.69
C ALA A 27 27.38 -28.93 12.04
N ARG A 28 27.35 -29.29 13.33
CA ARG A 28 27.33 -30.70 13.81
C ARG A 28 26.03 -31.42 13.45
N HIS A 29 24.96 -30.67 13.19
CA HIS A 29 23.61 -31.20 12.93
C HIS A 29 23.16 -31.02 11.47
N TRP A 30 23.58 -29.94 10.82
CA TRP A 30 23.19 -29.60 9.45
C TRP A 30 24.38 -29.04 8.67
N LYS A 31 24.35 -29.18 7.34
CA LYS A 31 25.21 -28.33 6.49
C LYS A 31 24.73 -26.88 6.65
N VAL A 32 25.64 -25.94 6.86
CA VAL A 32 25.31 -24.51 7.00
C VAL A 32 25.81 -23.75 5.78
N VAL A 33 24.90 -23.06 5.12
CA VAL A 33 25.18 -22.19 3.98
C VAL A 33 24.88 -20.75 4.39
N VAL A 34 25.93 -19.95 4.62
CA VAL A 34 25.79 -18.54 5.01
C VAL A 34 25.82 -17.67 3.76
N VAL A 35 24.73 -16.99 3.48
CA VAL A 35 24.63 -16.00 2.40
C VAL A 35 24.89 -14.63 3.00
N GLU A 36 26.01 -14.03 2.64
CA GLU A 36 26.33 -12.67 3.04
C GLU A 36 25.73 -11.63 2.08
N GLU A 37 25.77 -10.37 2.49
CA GLU A 37 25.40 -9.23 1.65
C GLU A 37 26.20 -9.15 0.33
N PRO A 38 25.57 -8.73 -0.78
CA PRO A 38 26.27 -8.56 -2.05
C PRO A 38 27.35 -7.47 -1.99
N VAL A 39 28.49 -7.72 -2.62
CA VAL A 39 29.61 -6.77 -2.78
C VAL A 39 29.70 -6.28 -4.21
N ARG A 40 30.33 -5.12 -4.40
CA ARG A 40 30.55 -4.56 -5.74
C ARG A 40 31.58 -5.37 -6.50
N GLY A 41 31.25 -5.83 -7.70
CA GLY A 41 32.18 -6.57 -8.56
C GLY A 41 31.49 -7.19 -9.79
N PRO A 42 32.26 -7.83 -10.68
CA PRO A 42 31.68 -8.58 -11.80
C PRO A 42 30.74 -9.68 -11.28
N ARG A 43 29.62 -9.94 -11.99
CA ARG A 43 28.61 -10.94 -11.58
C ARG A 43 29.25 -12.31 -11.34
N ARG A 44 29.33 -12.73 -10.07
CA ARG A 44 29.78 -14.08 -9.66
C ARG A 44 29.34 -14.40 -8.24
N LEU A 45 29.30 -15.67 -7.89
CA LEU A 45 29.10 -16.12 -6.52
C LEU A 45 30.41 -16.66 -5.94
N GLU A 46 31.04 -15.90 -5.04
CA GLU A 46 32.22 -16.36 -4.32
C GLU A 46 31.80 -17.39 -3.25
N ARG A 47 32.52 -18.52 -3.19
CA ARG A 47 32.25 -19.63 -2.28
C ARG A 47 33.47 -19.90 -1.42
N SER A 48 33.32 -19.86 -0.11
CA SER A 48 34.41 -20.06 0.85
C SER A 48 34.03 -21.10 1.88
N ARG A 49 34.83 -22.16 2.04
CA ARG A 49 34.68 -23.14 3.12
C ARG A 49 35.47 -22.67 4.33
N VAL A 50 34.76 -22.32 5.39
CA VAL A 50 35.32 -21.64 6.58
C VAL A 50 35.34 -22.51 7.83
N GLY A 51 34.79 -23.73 7.72
CA GLY A 51 34.76 -24.72 8.79
C GLY A 51 34.15 -26.02 8.30
N GLU A 52 34.23 -27.07 9.11
CA GLU A 52 33.59 -28.34 8.80
C GLU A 52 32.06 -28.14 8.71
N GLY A 53 31.49 -28.46 7.56
CA GLY A 53 30.05 -28.30 7.32
C GLY A 53 29.57 -26.86 7.05
N ILE A 54 30.46 -25.86 6.94
CA ILE A 54 30.08 -24.45 6.73
C ILE A 54 30.61 -23.93 5.39
N THR A 55 29.70 -23.42 4.56
CA THR A 55 30.02 -22.73 3.31
C THR A 55 29.48 -21.31 3.36
N VAL A 56 30.33 -20.32 3.05
CA VAL A 56 29.95 -18.91 2.93
C VAL A 56 29.82 -18.58 1.45
N LEU A 57 28.69 -17.97 1.10
CA LEU A 57 28.36 -17.47 -0.22
C LEU A 57 28.36 -15.95 -0.19
N ARG A 58 29.21 -15.34 -1.00
CA ARG A 58 29.31 -13.90 -1.16
C ARG A 58 28.98 -13.52 -2.61
N PRO A 59 27.78 -12.96 -2.86
CA PRO A 59 27.42 -12.50 -4.20
C PRO A 59 28.24 -11.27 -4.60
N HIS A 60 28.75 -11.23 -5.82
CA HIS A 60 29.37 -10.06 -6.44
C HIS A 60 28.43 -9.55 -7.53
N LEU A 61 28.08 -8.26 -7.50
CA LEU A 61 27.17 -7.61 -8.45
C LEU A 61 27.73 -6.24 -8.87
N GLU A 62 27.47 -5.80 -10.10
CA GLU A 62 28.03 -4.54 -10.64
C GLU A 62 27.59 -3.31 -9.84
N GLU A 63 26.33 -3.33 -9.39
CA GLU A 63 25.71 -2.36 -8.47
C GLU A 63 25.73 -2.82 -7.01
N GLY A 64 26.49 -3.88 -6.69
CA GLY A 64 26.63 -4.39 -5.32
C GLY A 64 27.29 -3.37 -4.37
N GLY A 65 27.00 -3.46 -3.08
CA GLY A 65 27.61 -2.59 -2.06
C GLY A 65 26.63 -1.87 -1.12
N ARG A 66 25.32 -2.03 -1.30
CA ARG A 66 24.27 -1.53 -0.38
C ARG A 66 23.62 -2.63 0.46
N GLY A 67 24.30 -3.76 0.64
CA GLY A 67 23.77 -4.89 1.40
C GLY A 67 22.59 -5.56 0.70
N PHE A 68 21.65 -6.10 1.48
CA PHE A 68 20.43 -6.71 0.92
C PHE A 68 19.39 -5.67 0.44
N ALA A 69 19.80 -4.76 -0.43
CA ALA A 69 18.93 -3.77 -1.06
C ALA A 69 18.01 -4.44 -2.11
N ASP A 70 16.84 -3.85 -2.34
CA ASP A 70 15.78 -4.40 -3.22
C ASP A 70 16.29 -4.68 -4.63
N GLU A 71 17.11 -3.75 -5.14
CA GLU A 71 17.81 -3.78 -6.43
C GLU A 71 18.63 -5.07 -6.64
N SER A 72 19.16 -5.65 -5.55
CA SER A 72 20.04 -6.83 -5.60
C SER A 72 19.31 -8.16 -5.38
N MET A 73 18.05 -8.15 -4.93
CA MET A 73 17.36 -9.36 -4.45
C MET A 73 17.15 -10.40 -5.54
N ASP A 74 16.83 -9.97 -6.76
CA ASP A 74 16.58 -10.88 -7.86
C ASP A 74 17.85 -11.61 -8.28
N ALA A 75 18.95 -10.88 -8.46
CA ALA A 75 20.23 -11.46 -8.83
C ALA A 75 20.80 -12.39 -7.74
N VAL A 76 20.71 -11.98 -6.47
CA VAL A 76 21.12 -12.83 -5.34
C VAL A 76 20.24 -14.09 -5.27
N GLY A 77 18.93 -13.95 -5.47
CA GLY A 77 18.00 -15.08 -5.47
C GLY A 77 18.26 -16.07 -6.62
N GLU A 78 18.63 -15.58 -7.81
CA GLU A 78 19.05 -16.44 -8.93
C GLU A 78 20.33 -17.21 -8.61
N MET A 79 21.37 -16.52 -8.15
CA MET A 79 22.64 -17.15 -7.79
C MET A 79 22.46 -18.20 -6.69
N LEU A 80 21.60 -17.92 -5.70
CA LEU A 80 21.28 -18.87 -4.66
C LEU A 80 20.53 -20.08 -5.23
N ALA A 81 19.53 -19.88 -6.08
CA ALA A 81 18.80 -20.99 -6.71
C ALA A 81 19.71 -21.86 -7.58
N GLU A 82 20.63 -21.25 -8.35
CA GLU A 82 21.66 -21.96 -9.13
C GLU A 82 22.55 -22.80 -8.21
N TYR A 83 23.06 -22.21 -7.13
CA TYR A 83 23.87 -22.93 -6.14
C TYR A 83 23.11 -24.10 -5.50
N LEU A 84 21.85 -23.90 -5.09
CA LEU A 84 21.05 -24.97 -4.48
C LEU A 84 20.82 -26.12 -5.46
N ALA A 85 20.57 -25.81 -6.75
CA ALA A 85 20.42 -26.82 -7.79
C ALA A 85 21.74 -27.56 -8.07
N GLU A 86 22.86 -26.83 -8.17
CA GLU A 86 24.20 -27.40 -8.40
C GLU A 86 24.63 -28.37 -7.28
N GLU A 87 24.37 -28.00 -6.03
CA GLU A 87 24.74 -28.80 -4.85
C GLU A 87 23.67 -29.86 -4.47
N GLY A 88 22.55 -29.91 -5.21
CA GLY A 88 21.46 -30.85 -4.95
C GLY A 88 20.77 -30.64 -3.59
N ILE A 89 20.62 -29.39 -3.16
CA ILE A 89 20.03 -29.02 -1.86
C ILE A 89 18.53 -28.75 -2.04
N ASP A 90 17.69 -29.69 -1.61
CA ASP A 90 16.23 -29.63 -1.74
C ASP A 90 15.48 -29.65 -0.39
N ARG A 91 16.17 -29.93 0.73
CA ARG A 91 15.56 -30.07 2.07
C ARG A 91 16.23 -29.17 3.10
N TYR A 92 15.89 -27.89 3.11
CA TYR A 92 16.57 -26.89 3.93
C TYR A 92 15.63 -26.07 4.83
N GLY A 93 16.21 -25.41 5.83
CA GLY A 93 15.58 -24.35 6.63
C GLY A 93 16.15 -22.99 6.26
N ALA A 94 15.36 -21.93 6.43
CA ALA A 94 15.79 -20.55 6.19
C ALA A 94 15.95 -19.80 7.52
N TRP A 95 17.15 -19.27 7.76
CA TRP A 95 17.51 -18.53 8.96
C TRP A 95 17.88 -17.09 8.60
N PHE A 96 17.32 -16.12 9.30
CA PHE A 96 17.56 -14.70 9.05
C PHE A 96 18.24 -14.04 10.24
N TYR A 97 19.40 -13.42 10.02
CA TYR A 97 20.01 -12.44 10.92
C TYR A 97 19.67 -10.99 10.53
N THR A 98 19.00 -10.80 9.39
CA THR A 98 18.59 -9.48 8.90
C THR A 98 17.22 -9.56 8.23
N PRO A 99 16.28 -8.66 8.60
CA PRO A 99 15.00 -8.55 7.90
C PRO A 99 15.16 -8.15 6.44
N MET A 100 16.27 -7.51 6.06
CA MET A 100 16.48 -7.01 4.71
C MET A 100 16.50 -8.13 3.66
N ALA A 101 16.93 -9.34 4.04
CA ALA A 101 16.96 -10.51 3.16
C ALA A 101 15.59 -11.20 3.00
N LEU A 102 14.54 -10.74 3.69
CA LEU A 102 13.19 -11.32 3.63
C LEU A 102 12.66 -11.56 2.19
N PRO A 103 12.87 -10.68 1.20
CA PRO A 103 12.42 -10.94 -0.18
C PRO A 103 12.95 -12.24 -0.79
N LEU A 104 14.16 -12.69 -0.39
CA LEU A 104 14.74 -13.95 -0.86
C LEU A 104 13.94 -15.17 -0.41
N LEU A 105 13.23 -15.08 0.72
CA LEU A 105 12.38 -16.16 1.24
C LEU A 105 11.31 -16.59 0.22
N ARG A 106 10.78 -15.65 -0.57
CA ARG A 106 9.74 -15.93 -1.56
C ARG A 106 10.19 -16.78 -2.75
N ARG A 107 11.50 -16.93 -2.93
CA ARG A 107 12.10 -17.77 -3.99
C ARG A 107 12.50 -19.14 -3.46
N LEU A 108 12.15 -19.45 -2.20
CA LEU A 108 12.58 -20.63 -1.49
C LEU A 108 11.36 -21.39 -0.96
N ASP A 109 11.51 -22.70 -0.78
CA ASP A 109 10.53 -23.56 -0.13
C ASP A 109 11.14 -24.22 1.12
N PRO A 110 11.39 -23.46 2.20
CA PRO A 110 12.03 -23.99 3.38
C PRO A 110 11.08 -24.82 4.25
N ARG A 111 11.64 -25.76 5.02
CA ARG A 111 10.91 -26.56 6.01
C ARG A 111 10.60 -25.80 7.30
N VAL A 112 11.38 -24.78 7.59
CA VAL A 112 11.30 -23.94 8.79
C VAL A 112 11.88 -22.56 8.48
N VAL A 113 11.25 -21.52 9.04
CA VAL A 113 11.74 -20.14 9.00
C VAL A 113 12.14 -19.71 10.40
N VAL A 114 13.40 -19.31 10.56
CA VAL A 114 13.99 -18.85 11.83
C VAL A 114 14.41 -17.40 11.68
N TYR A 115 14.05 -16.56 12.66
CA TYR A 115 14.58 -15.20 12.77
C TYR A 115 15.39 -15.07 14.07
N ASP A 116 16.71 -14.87 13.97
CA ASP A 116 17.58 -14.59 15.12
C ASP A 116 17.81 -13.08 15.23
N CYS A 117 16.95 -12.43 16.01
CA CYS A 117 17.03 -11.01 16.35
C CYS A 117 18.13 -10.81 17.41
N MET A 118 19.37 -10.69 16.94
CA MET A 118 20.52 -10.46 17.82
C MET A 118 20.73 -8.99 18.18
N ASP A 119 20.32 -8.07 17.30
CA ASP A 119 20.43 -6.62 17.47
C ASP A 119 19.15 -5.92 16.97
N GLU A 120 18.84 -4.75 17.53
CA GLU A 120 17.79 -3.86 17.03
C GLU A 120 18.33 -3.07 15.82
N LEU A 121 18.35 -3.71 14.65
CA LEU A 121 18.94 -3.13 13.44
C LEU A 121 18.27 -1.81 13.01
N SER A 122 17.01 -1.58 13.39
CA SER A 122 16.29 -0.33 13.14
C SER A 122 16.85 0.87 13.94
N GLY A 123 17.56 0.60 15.04
CA GLY A 123 18.15 1.62 15.91
C GLY A 123 19.50 2.18 15.46
N PHE A 124 20.11 1.61 14.41
CA PHE A 124 21.37 2.12 13.86
C PHE A 124 21.16 3.36 12.99
N ARG A 125 22.18 4.23 12.92
CA ARG A 125 22.13 5.39 12.01
C ARG A 125 22.02 4.93 10.55
N ASN A 126 21.17 5.64 9.79
CA ASN A 126 20.90 5.36 8.38
C ASN A 126 20.30 3.97 8.10
N ALA A 127 19.58 3.38 9.07
CA ALA A 127 18.85 2.14 8.83
C ALA A 127 17.88 2.28 7.63
N PRO A 128 17.84 1.32 6.70
CA PRO A 128 16.94 1.38 5.55
C PRO A 128 15.47 1.48 5.99
N PRO A 129 14.63 2.31 5.34
CA PRO A 129 13.22 2.48 5.72
C PRO A 129 12.40 1.19 5.59
N GLN A 130 12.87 0.21 4.80
CA GLN A 130 12.25 -1.10 4.63
C GLN A 130 12.45 -2.02 5.84
N LEU A 131 13.40 -1.73 6.75
CA LEU A 131 13.82 -2.65 7.80
C LEU A 131 12.67 -2.95 8.78
N VAL A 132 12.01 -1.91 9.30
CA VAL A 132 10.90 -2.05 10.25
C VAL A 132 9.71 -2.83 9.66
N PRO A 133 9.17 -2.51 8.47
CA PRO A 133 8.07 -3.30 7.90
C PRO A 133 8.48 -4.74 7.56
N ARG A 134 9.74 -4.97 7.16
CA ARG A 134 10.25 -6.33 6.93
C ARG A 134 10.39 -7.11 8.23
N GLU A 135 10.88 -6.49 9.29
CA GLU A 135 11.01 -7.14 10.59
C GLU A 135 9.64 -7.53 11.14
N ASN A 136 8.66 -6.63 11.10
CA ASN A 136 7.30 -6.92 11.53
C ASN A 136 6.67 -8.09 10.75
N THR A 137 7.01 -8.21 9.46
CA THR A 137 6.56 -9.34 8.64
C THR A 137 7.29 -10.62 9.04
N LEU A 138 8.61 -10.56 9.14
CA LEU A 138 9.46 -11.70 9.47
C LEU A 138 9.13 -12.27 10.86
N LEU A 139 8.86 -11.41 11.84
CA LEU A 139 8.38 -11.80 13.17
C LEU A 139 7.09 -12.62 13.06
N LYS A 140 6.12 -12.21 12.25
CA LYS A 140 4.83 -12.91 12.12
C LYS A 140 4.94 -14.25 11.42
N ILE A 141 5.79 -14.36 10.41
CA ILE A 141 5.88 -15.56 9.56
C ILE A 141 6.91 -16.57 10.07
N SER A 142 7.83 -16.19 10.96
CA SER A 142 8.85 -17.13 11.45
C SER A 142 8.22 -18.23 12.31
N ASN A 143 8.65 -19.48 12.11
CA ASN A 143 8.32 -20.57 13.01
C ASN A 143 8.92 -20.34 14.39
N LEU A 144 10.13 -19.79 14.44
CA LEU A 144 10.90 -19.54 15.65
C LEU A 144 11.54 -18.16 15.58
N VAL A 145 11.47 -17.42 16.68
CA VAL A 145 12.23 -16.18 16.86
C VAL A 145 13.22 -16.39 18.00
N PHE A 146 14.50 -16.20 17.73
CA PHE A 146 15.53 -16.18 18.76
C PHE A 146 15.94 -14.74 19.06
N THR A 147 16.27 -14.45 20.32
CA THR A 147 16.78 -13.14 20.71
C THR A 147 18.12 -13.25 21.41
N GLY A 148 19.01 -12.27 21.15
CA GLY A 148 20.36 -12.21 21.72
C GLY A 148 20.45 -11.79 23.18
N GLY A 149 19.35 -11.31 23.77
CA GLY A 149 19.28 -10.89 25.17
C GLY A 149 17.85 -10.73 25.70
N PRO A 150 17.68 -10.63 27.03
CA PRO A 150 16.37 -10.45 27.66
C PRO A 150 15.63 -9.18 27.26
N SER A 151 16.33 -8.07 27.02
CA SER A 151 15.71 -6.81 26.60
C SER A 151 15.02 -6.94 25.22
N LEU A 152 15.69 -7.57 24.26
CA LEU A 152 15.11 -7.92 22.95
C LEU A 152 13.97 -8.92 23.09
N TYR A 153 14.12 -9.93 23.95
CA TYR A 153 13.07 -10.89 24.22
C TYR A 153 11.79 -10.19 24.68
N ASP A 154 11.89 -9.31 25.67
CA ASP A 154 10.74 -8.56 26.20
C ASP A 154 10.10 -7.67 25.12
N ALA A 155 10.90 -7.07 24.23
CA ALA A 155 10.42 -6.22 23.15
C ALA A 155 9.74 -7.01 22.00
N LYS A 156 10.23 -8.22 21.68
CA LYS A 156 9.83 -8.96 20.46
C LYS A 156 8.83 -10.09 20.73
N ARG A 157 8.72 -10.60 21.97
CA ARG A 157 7.81 -11.71 22.34
C ARG A 157 6.32 -11.45 22.07
N GLY A 158 5.91 -10.18 21.95
CA GLY A 158 4.54 -9.83 21.56
C GLY A 158 4.25 -10.02 20.07
N GLY A 159 5.30 -10.07 19.23
CA GLY A 159 5.18 -10.23 17.78
C GLY A 159 5.14 -11.68 17.29
N ASN A 160 5.63 -12.63 18.10
CA ASN A 160 5.59 -14.06 17.80
C ASN A 160 5.50 -14.90 19.10
N PRO A 161 4.54 -15.84 19.22
CA PRO A 161 4.37 -16.67 20.43
C PRO A 161 5.53 -17.66 20.66
N HIS A 162 6.28 -18.02 19.62
CA HIS A 162 7.45 -18.90 19.65
C HIS A 162 8.76 -18.09 19.67
N THR A 163 8.79 -17.05 20.49
CA THR A 163 10.01 -16.29 20.77
C THR A 163 10.77 -16.93 21.93
N HIS A 164 12.08 -17.13 21.78
CA HIS A 164 12.95 -17.74 22.78
C HIS A 164 14.21 -16.89 23.00
N CYS A 165 14.56 -16.66 24.26
CA CYS A 165 15.75 -15.90 24.63
C CYS A 165 16.95 -16.84 24.76
N PHE A 166 17.99 -16.60 23.96
CA PHE A 166 19.28 -17.28 24.07
C PHE A 166 20.37 -16.20 24.21
N PRO A 167 20.68 -15.75 25.43
CA PRO A 167 21.68 -14.73 25.67
C PRO A 167 23.07 -15.09 25.13
N SER A 168 23.91 -14.08 24.92
CA SER A 168 25.33 -14.24 24.61
C SER A 168 26.05 -15.14 25.64
N SER A 169 27.02 -15.91 25.16
CA SER A 169 27.94 -16.72 25.98
C SER A 169 29.39 -16.43 25.60
N VAL A 170 30.35 -17.22 26.10
CA VAL A 170 31.78 -17.01 25.95
C VAL A 170 32.52 -18.34 25.72
N ASP A 171 33.61 -18.30 24.96
CA ASP A 171 34.59 -19.39 24.96
C ASP A 171 35.50 -19.25 26.19
N ALA A 172 35.06 -19.83 27.31
CA ALA A 172 35.77 -19.70 28.57
C ALA A 172 37.19 -20.29 28.52
N ALA A 173 37.42 -21.34 27.71
CA ALA A 173 38.75 -21.94 27.58
C ALA A 173 39.73 -20.99 26.87
N HIS A 174 39.22 -20.23 25.89
CA HIS A 174 40.00 -19.24 25.14
C HIS A 174 40.45 -18.04 25.99
N PHE A 175 39.54 -17.49 26.82
CA PHE A 175 39.83 -16.26 27.57
C PHE A 175 40.39 -16.47 28.98
N ARG A 176 40.21 -17.64 29.60
CA ARG A 176 40.71 -17.93 30.97
C ARG A 176 42.23 -17.74 31.13
N PRO A 177 43.10 -18.06 30.15
CA PRO A 177 44.53 -17.78 30.25
C PRO A 177 44.88 -16.31 30.52
N ALA A 178 44.03 -15.36 30.12
CA ALA A 178 44.24 -13.93 30.33
C ALA A 178 44.13 -13.46 31.80
N ALA A 179 43.74 -14.36 32.72
CA ALA A 179 43.85 -14.11 34.15
C ALA A 179 45.31 -13.96 34.61
N SER A 180 46.27 -14.52 33.86
CA SER A 180 47.70 -14.36 34.13
C SER A 180 48.28 -13.17 33.36
N PRO A 181 48.91 -12.19 34.05
CA PRO A 181 49.63 -11.10 33.39
C PRO A 181 50.77 -11.58 32.46
N ALA A 182 51.27 -12.80 32.64
CA ALA A 182 52.33 -13.37 31.80
C ALA A 182 51.91 -13.61 30.34
N LEU A 183 50.60 -13.56 30.04
CA LEU A 183 50.08 -13.65 28.66
C LEU A 183 50.05 -12.29 27.95
N ALA A 184 50.33 -11.19 28.66
CA ALA A 184 50.31 -9.85 28.09
C ALA A 184 51.26 -9.76 26.88
N GLY A 185 50.74 -9.27 25.76
CA GLY A 185 51.49 -9.16 24.51
C GLY A 185 52.46 -7.98 24.53
N GLU A 186 53.56 -8.09 23.80
CA GLU A 186 54.65 -7.09 23.73
C GLU A 186 54.17 -5.68 23.30
N GLY A 187 52.97 -5.58 22.70
CA GLY A 187 52.38 -4.32 22.23
C GLY A 187 52.01 -3.31 23.32
N PHE A 188 51.94 -3.70 24.60
CA PHE A 188 51.55 -2.81 25.70
C PHE A 188 52.69 -2.39 26.62
N ASP A 189 53.90 -2.95 26.46
CA ASP A 189 55.01 -2.80 27.42
C ASP A 189 55.44 -1.34 27.66
N HIS A 190 55.32 -0.51 26.62
CA HIS A 190 55.67 0.91 26.66
C HIS A 190 54.61 1.80 27.33
N ILE A 191 53.43 1.25 27.66
CA ILE A 191 52.31 1.99 28.25
C ILE A 191 52.33 1.81 29.78
N PRO A 192 52.39 2.89 30.59
CA PRO A 192 52.37 2.77 32.05
C PRO A 192 51.06 2.19 32.59
N HIS A 193 51.13 1.64 33.80
CA HIS A 193 49.95 1.22 34.58
C HIS A 193 49.40 2.38 35.42
N PRO A 194 48.08 2.42 35.70
CA PRO A 194 47.08 1.41 35.34
C PRO A 194 46.55 1.56 33.90
N ARG A 195 46.29 0.41 33.27
CA ARG A 195 45.79 0.28 31.89
C ARG A 195 44.30 -0.10 31.93
N LEU A 196 43.45 0.74 31.35
CA LEU A 196 42.01 0.56 31.27
C LEU A 196 41.63 0.20 29.84
N GLY A 197 41.07 -0.99 29.62
CA GLY A 197 40.94 -1.55 28.28
C GLY A 197 39.51 -1.72 27.77
N PHE A 198 39.34 -1.56 26.46
CA PHE A 198 38.16 -2.00 25.73
C PHE A 198 38.60 -2.56 24.39
N TYR A 199 38.04 -3.69 23.97
CA TYR A 199 38.09 -4.11 22.58
C TYR A 199 36.70 -4.20 21.95
N GLY A 200 36.66 -4.05 20.63
CA GLY A 200 35.45 -4.16 19.82
C GLY A 200 35.37 -3.05 18.78
N VAL A 201 34.31 -3.09 17.99
CA VAL A 201 34.06 -2.06 16.98
C VAL A 201 33.89 -0.69 17.64
N ILE A 202 34.65 0.30 17.17
CA ILE A 202 34.60 1.69 17.64
C ILE A 202 33.66 2.43 16.68
N ASP A 203 32.40 2.60 17.10
CA ASP A 203 31.34 3.24 16.35
C ASP A 203 30.44 4.10 17.26
N GLU A 204 29.27 4.50 16.76
CA GLU A 204 28.25 5.31 17.46
C GLU A 204 27.74 4.72 18.79
N ARG A 205 28.04 3.45 19.09
CA ARG A 205 27.70 2.82 20.37
C ARG A 205 28.66 3.20 21.48
N LEU A 206 29.83 3.75 21.19
CA LEU A 206 30.83 4.13 22.20
C LEU A 206 30.58 5.55 22.71
N ASP A 207 30.64 5.75 24.02
CA ASP A 207 30.52 7.07 24.65
C ASP A 207 31.87 7.80 24.58
N ILE A 208 32.08 8.49 23.47
CA ILE A 208 33.31 9.26 23.23
C ILE A 208 33.48 10.41 24.23
N GLU A 209 32.40 10.93 24.80
CA GLU A 209 32.45 12.01 25.79
C GLU A 209 32.90 11.48 27.15
N LEU A 210 32.39 10.32 27.56
CA LEU A 210 32.86 9.59 28.74
C LEU A 210 34.36 9.29 28.63
N LEU A 211 34.82 8.79 27.49
CA LEU A 211 36.25 8.51 27.26
C LEU A 211 37.11 9.78 27.39
N ALA A 212 36.66 10.90 26.80
CA ALA A 212 37.35 12.18 26.91
C ALA A 212 37.41 12.69 28.37
N LYS A 213 36.30 12.54 29.11
CA LYS A 213 36.22 12.94 30.52
C LYS A 213 37.10 12.06 31.41
N LEU A 214 37.11 10.75 31.18
CA LEU A 214 37.95 9.78 31.88
C LEU A 214 39.44 10.12 31.68
N ALA A 215 39.86 10.35 30.43
CA ALA A 215 41.23 10.70 30.09
C ALA A 215 41.69 12.01 30.75
N ARG A 216 40.82 13.02 30.81
CA ARG A 216 41.11 14.32 31.43
C ARG A 216 41.11 14.28 32.96
N ALA A 217 40.21 13.50 33.56
CA ALA A 217 40.09 13.42 35.02
C ALA A 217 41.30 12.73 35.66
N ARG A 218 41.94 11.79 34.94
CA ARG A 218 43.07 10.98 35.42
C ARG A 218 44.12 10.84 34.33
N SER A 219 45.04 11.79 34.27
CA SER A 219 46.16 11.77 33.31
C SER A 219 47.16 10.64 33.57
N ASP A 220 47.11 10.03 34.76
CA ASP A 220 47.89 8.86 35.17
C ASP A 220 47.28 7.51 34.75
N TRP A 221 46.05 7.50 34.23
CA TRP A 221 45.40 6.28 33.72
C TRP A 221 45.51 6.17 32.22
N HIS A 222 45.91 5.00 31.71
CA HIS A 222 46.10 4.79 30.28
C HIS A 222 44.95 3.98 29.67
N ILE A 223 44.16 4.62 28.81
CA ILE A 223 42.97 4.03 28.21
C ILE A 223 43.33 3.40 26.86
N CYS A 224 43.12 2.10 26.72
CA CYS A 224 43.49 1.31 25.55
C CYS A 224 42.24 0.85 24.80
N LEU A 225 42.05 1.33 23.56
CA LEU A 225 40.90 1.01 22.70
C LEU A 225 41.39 0.16 21.52
N VAL A 226 41.00 -1.11 21.46
CA VAL A 226 41.43 -2.07 20.44
C VAL A 226 40.28 -2.40 19.50
N GLY A 227 40.39 -2.02 18.22
CA GLY A 227 39.39 -2.39 17.23
C GLY A 227 39.26 -1.42 16.06
N PRO A 228 38.49 -1.80 15.03
CA PRO A 228 38.30 -0.97 13.86
C PRO A 228 37.39 0.23 14.17
N VAL A 229 37.73 1.40 13.64
CA VAL A 229 36.86 2.59 13.63
C VAL A 229 35.98 2.53 12.40
N VAL A 230 34.65 2.44 12.58
CA VAL A 230 33.68 2.33 11.48
C VAL A 230 32.45 3.17 11.78
N LYS A 231 31.71 3.58 10.74
CA LYS A 231 30.45 4.35 10.80
C LYS A 231 30.54 5.75 11.42
N ILE A 232 31.65 6.10 12.06
CA ILE A 232 31.96 7.42 12.60
C ILE A 232 33.19 7.99 11.90
N ASP A 233 33.30 9.31 11.86
CA ASP A 233 34.49 10.00 11.36
C ASP A 233 35.62 9.86 12.39
N PRO A 234 36.78 9.24 12.05
CA PRO A 234 37.91 9.11 12.96
C PRO A 234 38.39 10.44 13.56
N ALA A 235 38.18 11.57 12.86
CA ALA A 235 38.55 12.90 13.36
C ALA A 235 37.72 13.35 14.57
N THR A 236 36.58 12.70 14.83
CA THR A 236 35.70 13.00 15.98
C THR A 236 36.14 12.30 17.26
N LEU A 237 37.10 11.37 17.18
CA LEU A 237 37.60 10.64 18.33
C LEU A 237 38.41 11.56 19.26
N PRO A 238 38.21 11.51 20.58
CA PRO A 238 38.98 12.32 21.52
C PRO A 238 40.47 12.00 21.41
N GLN A 239 41.30 13.02 21.61
CA GLN A 239 42.76 12.90 21.59
C GLN A 239 43.29 13.34 22.96
N ALA A 240 44.11 12.48 23.58
CA ALA A 240 44.78 12.76 24.85
C ALA A 240 46.08 11.93 24.95
N PRO A 241 47.13 12.40 25.66
CA PRO A 241 48.41 11.67 25.78
C PRO A 241 48.29 10.28 26.42
N ASN A 242 47.21 10.03 27.16
CA ASN A 242 46.92 8.79 27.87
C ASN A 242 45.80 7.97 27.22
N LEU A 243 45.42 8.29 25.99
CA LEU A 243 44.40 7.57 25.22
C LEU A 243 45.04 6.93 23.99
N HIS A 244 44.98 5.60 23.92
CA HIS A 244 45.70 4.78 22.96
C HIS A 244 44.73 4.00 22.08
N TYR A 245 44.83 4.20 20.76
CA TYR A 245 44.01 3.50 19.77
C TYR A 245 44.86 2.45 19.05
N PHE A 246 44.39 1.21 19.08
CA PHE A 246 45.02 0.07 18.43
C PHE A 246 44.15 -0.43 17.27
N PRO A 247 44.77 -0.95 16.19
CA PRO A 247 44.04 -1.52 15.09
C PRO A 247 43.22 -2.75 15.52
N GLN A 248 42.38 -3.24 14.61
CA GLN A 248 41.71 -4.52 14.79
C GLN A 248 42.74 -5.64 15.01
N GLN A 249 42.48 -6.47 16.02
CA GLN A 249 43.22 -7.69 16.34
C GLN A 249 42.37 -8.92 16.03
N SER A 250 43.02 -10.07 15.82
CA SER A 250 42.31 -11.34 15.62
C SER A 250 41.67 -11.83 16.92
N TYR A 251 40.68 -12.73 16.81
CA TYR A 251 40.02 -13.29 18.00
C TYR A 251 41.02 -14.04 18.90
N GLU A 252 42.02 -14.68 18.30
CA GLU A 252 43.09 -15.42 18.97
C GLU A 252 44.01 -14.52 19.79
N GLU A 253 44.19 -13.25 19.39
CA GLU A 253 45.08 -12.28 20.03
C GLU A 253 44.41 -11.56 21.22
N LEU A 254 43.07 -11.50 21.26
CA LEU A 254 42.33 -10.75 22.28
C LEU A 254 42.66 -11.14 23.73
N PRO A 255 42.85 -12.44 24.10
CA PRO A 255 43.27 -12.80 25.45
C PRO A 255 44.60 -12.17 25.88
N SER A 256 45.53 -11.98 24.95
CA SER A 256 46.83 -11.36 25.22
C SER A 256 46.68 -9.86 25.54
N SER A 257 45.85 -9.14 24.79
CA SER A 257 45.51 -7.75 25.09
C SER A 257 44.76 -7.61 26.41
N LEU A 258 43.80 -8.52 26.67
CA LEU A 258 43.04 -8.55 27.92
C LEU A 258 43.95 -8.77 29.14
N ALA A 259 44.95 -9.65 29.03
CA ALA A 259 45.90 -9.92 30.10
C ALA A 259 46.68 -8.65 30.52
N ALA A 260 46.96 -7.76 29.57
CA ALA A 260 47.73 -6.53 29.77
C ALA A 260 46.97 -5.42 30.53
N TRP A 261 45.65 -5.55 30.74
CA TRP A 261 44.83 -4.51 31.36
C TRP A 261 44.58 -4.75 32.84
N ASP A 262 44.52 -3.67 33.62
CA ASP A 262 44.19 -3.73 35.05
C ASP A 262 42.68 -3.65 35.27
N LEU A 263 41.95 -2.96 34.38
CA LEU A 263 40.51 -2.79 34.46
C LEU A 263 39.89 -2.76 33.06
N CYS A 264 38.72 -3.37 32.90
CA CYS A 264 38.01 -3.42 31.62
C CYS A 264 36.81 -2.49 31.59
N LEU A 265 36.62 -1.82 30.46
CA LEU A 265 35.59 -0.81 30.25
C LEU A 265 34.49 -1.35 29.33
N LEU A 266 33.25 -1.00 29.67
CA LEU A 266 32.09 -1.09 28.78
C LEU A 266 31.47 0.32 28.65
N PRO A 267 32.15 1.26 27.95
CA PRO A 267 31.78 2.67 27.90
C PRO A 267 30.77 2.91 26.77
N PHE A 268 29.61 2.26 26.84
CA PHE A 268 28.60 2.40 25.80
C PHE A 268 27.77 3.67 25.99
N ALA A 269 27.58 4.43 24.92
CA ALA A 269 26.65 5.55 24.90
C ALA A 269 25.23 5.04 25.11
N LEU A 270 24.38 5.76 25.85
CA LEU A 270 22.98 5.38 26.06
C LEU A 270 22.11 5.99 24.95
N ASN A 271 21.95 5.27 23.84
CA ASN A 271 21.18 5.71 22.68
C ASN A 271 20.38 4.53 22.09
N GLU A 272 19.62 4.77 21.00
CA GLU A 272 18.77 3.73 20.40
C GLU A 272 19.58 2.48 19.96
N SER A 273 20.83 2.65 19.49
CA SER A 273 21.68 1.54 19.03
C SER A 273 22.23 0.65 20.15
N THR A 274 22.22 1.13 21.40
CA THR A 274 22.70 0.38 22.58
C THR A 274 21.59 -0.03 23.53
N ARG A 275 20.35 0.40 23.27
CA ARG A 275 19.18 0.12 24.12
C ARG A 275 18.95 -1.38 24.36
N PHE A 276 19.32 -2.20 23.39
CA PHE A 276 19.01 -3.63 23.33
C PHE A 276 20.26 -4.53 23.23
N ILE A 277 21.45 -4.01 23.52
CA ILE A 277 22.69 -4.79 23.34
C ILE A 277 22.95 -5.73 24.52
N SER A 278 23.50 -6.91 24.20
CA SER A 278 23.99 -7.90 25.16
C SER A 278 25.45 -8.26 24.83
N PRO A 279 26.43 -7.48 25.33
CA PRO A 279 27.81 -7.54 24.87
C PRO A 279 28.57 -8.76 25.41
N THR A 280 29.07 -9.62 24.50
CA THR A 280 29.85 -10.84 24.83
C THR A 280 31.10 -10.53 25.65
N LYS A 281 31.76 -9.40 25.35
CA LYS A 281 32.95 -8.90 26.05
C LYS A 281 32.80 -8.84 27.57
N THR A 282 31.58 -8.66 28.08
CA THR A 282 31.32 -8.73 29.52
C THR A 282 31.76 -10.08 30.10
N LEU A 283 31.37 -11.19 29.46
CA LEU A 283 31.71 -12.54 29.90
C LEU A 283 33.18 -12.89 29.60
N GLU A 284 33.73 -12.36 28.51
CA GLU A 284 35.14 -12.53 28.16
C GLU A 284 36.06 -11.91 29.22
N TYR A 285 35.74 -10.69 29.67
CA TYR A 285 36.46 -10.03 30.78
C TYR A 285 36.32 -10.80 32.10
N MET A 286 35.14 -11.39 32.36
CA MET A 286 34.91 -12.23 33.54
C MET A 286 35.74 -13.52 33.53
N CYS A 287 35.95 -14.14 32.37
CA CYS A 287 36.80 -15.33 32.26
C CYS A 287 38.24 -15.04 32.68
N ALA A 288 38.72 -13.82 32.43
CA ALA A 288 40.02 -13.32 32.87
C ALA A 288 40.02 -12.74 34.30
N ALA A 289 38.90 -12.84 35.01
CA ALA A 289 38.68 -12.29 36.36
C ALA A 289 38.99 -10.79 36.50
N LYS A 290 38.89 -10.02 35.40
CA LYS A 290 39.22 -8.59 35.39
C LYS A 290 38.11 -7.78 36.06
N PRO A 291 38.42 -6.67 36.77
CA PRO A 291 37.40 -5.74 37.23
C PRO A 291 36.76 -5.05 36.01
N ILE A 292 35.44 -4.87 36.05
CA ILE A 292 34.66 -4.35 34.91
C ILE A 292 33.80 -3.18 35.37
N VAL A 293 33.87 -2.06 34.64
CA VAL A 293 32.96 -0.92 34.80
C VAL A 293 32.14 -0.75 33.54
N SER A 294 30.83 -0.65 33.70
CA SER A 294 29.87 -0.49 32.60
C SER A 294 28.99 0.73 32.79
N THR A 295 28.65 1.39 31.68
CA THR A 295 27.45 2.23 31.62
C THR A 295 26.20 1.36 31.83
N PRO A 296 25.02 1.93 32.12
CA PRO A 296 23.85 1.15 32.56
C PRO A 296 23.12 0.49 31.38
N ILE A 297 23.81 -0.37 30.65
CA ILE A 297 23.25 -1.26 29.63
C ILE A 297 22.31 -2.25 30.33
N ALA A 298 21.05 -2.30 29.86
CA ALA A 298 19.96 -3.01 30.51
C ALA A 298 20.29 -4.49 30.75
N ASP A 299 20.79 -5.19 29.72
CA ASP A 299 21.09 -6.62 29.81
C ASP A 299 22.36 -6.90 30.64
N VAL A 300 23.35 -6.01 30.63
CA VAL A 300 24.51 -6.12 31.53
C VAL A 300 24.07 -5.99 32.98
N ALA A 301 23.26 -4.98 33.29
CA ALA A 301 22.76 -4.76 34.65
C ALA A 301 21.86 -5.92 35.12
N ARG A 302 20.99 -6.42 34.24
CA ARG A 302 20.04 -7.50 34.53
C ARG A 302 20.71 -8.86 34.71
N LEU A 303 21.64 -9.22 33.83
CA LEU A 303 22.25 -10.55 33.82
C LEU A 303 23.51 -10.63 34.68
N TYR A 304 24.29 -9.54 34.74
CA TYR A 304 25.68 -9.58 35.19
C TYR A 304 26.00 -8.55 36.29
N GLY A 305 24.99 -7.86 36.83
CA GLY A 305 25.18 -6.78 37.80
C GLY A 305 25.87 -7.17 39.12
N THR A 306 25.94 -8.48 39.45
CA THR A 306 26.69 -8.97 40.62
C THR A 306 28.20 -9.09 40.36
N GLY A 307 28.61 -9.23 39.09
CA GLY A 307 30.01 -9.36 38.66
C GLY A 307 30.57 -8.13 37.92
N VAL A 308 29.76 -7.08 37.71
CA VAL A 308 30.11 -5.84 37.00
C VAL A 308 29.69 -4.63 37.83
N ARG A 309 30.55 -3.61 37.90
CA ARG A 309 30.17 -2.32 38.49
C ARG A 309 29.44 -1.48 37.45
N VAL A 310 28.15 -1.24 37.66
CA VAL A 310 27.33 -0.41 36.77
C VAL A 310 27.25 1.02 37.33
N ALA A 311 27.69 1.99 36.55
CA ALA A 311 27.67 3.41 36.90
C ALA A 311 26.63 4.17 36.08
N ARG A 312 25.89 5.09 36.71
CA ARG A 312 24.74 5.76 36.05
C ARG A 312 25.11 7.05 35.31
N ASP A 313 26.26 7.62 35.62
CA ASP A 313 26.76 8.85 35.02
C ASP A 313 28.30 8.82 34.93
N HIS A 314 28.89 9.81 34.24
CA HIS A 314 30.33 9.84 33.99
C HIS A 314 31.15 9.98 35.28
N GLY A 315 30.65 10.72 36.28
CA GLY A 315 31.33 10.89 37.56
C GLY A 315 31.37 9.59 38.35
N GLN A 316 30.23 8.90 38.45
CA GLN A 316 30.13 7.57 39.04
C GLN A 316 31.00 6.55 38.31
N PHE A 317 31.10 6.65 36.98
CA PHE A 317 31.91 5.73 36.18
C PHE A 317 33.40 5.88 36.50
N ILE A 318 33.88 7.14 36.59
CA ILE A 318 35.26 7.45 36.97
C ILE A 318 35.54 7.00 38.42
N ALA A 319 34.61 7.28 39.35
CA ALA A 319 34.72 6.87 40.75
C ALA A 319 34.79 5.33 40.89
N ALA A 320 33.91 4.61 40.19
CA ALA A 320 33.90 3.16 40.14
C ALA A 320 35.23 2.57 39.62
N CYS A 321 35.85 3.20 38.61
CA CYS A 321 37.18 2.80 38.14
C CYS A 321 38.23 2.98 39.25
N ALA A 322 38.20 4.12 39.96
CA ALA A 322 39.16 4.40 41.03
C ALA A 322 39.03 3.41 42.18
N GLU A 323 37.80 3.10 42.59
CA GLU A 323 37.51 2.14 43.66
C GLU A 323 38.01 0.73 43.30
N LEU A 324 37.74 0.25 42.09
CA LEU A 324 38.15 -1.08 41.64
C LEU A 324 39.66 -1.21 41.46
N LEU A 325 40.36 -0.15 41.03
CA LEU A 325 41.83 -0.13 40.96
C LEU A 325 42.49 -0.15 42.34
N GLN A 326 41.73 0.17 43.40
CA GLN A 326 42.19 0.15 44.79
C GLN A 326 41.60 -1.02 45.59
N GLU A 327 40.99 -2.00 44.92
CA GLU A 327 40.37 -3.13 45.60
C GLU A 327 41.41 -3.95 46.39
N THR A 328 41.04 -4.37 47.59
CA THR A 328 41.85 -5.31 48.37
C THR A 328 41.79 -6.70 47.75
N GLU A 329 42.78 -7.54 48.00
CA GLU A 329 42.78 -8.92 47.48
C GLU A 329 41.52 -9.72 47.88
N ALA A 330 40.96 -9.45 49.06
CA ALA A 330 39.74 -10.10 49.51
C ALA A 330 38.53 -9.71 48.63
N GLN A 331 38.41 -8.42 48.30
CA GLN A 331 37.37 -7.92 47.40
C GLN A 331 37.56 -8.43 45.97
N ALA A 332 38.80 -8.49 45.48
CA ALA A 332 39.13 -9.05 44.17
C ALA A 332 38.74 -10.54 44.08
N ARG A 333 39.04 -11.34 45.12
CA ARG A 333 38.65 -12.76 45.20
C ARG A 333 37.13 -12.95 45.22
N GLU A 334 36.41 -12.14 46.00
CA GLU A 334 34.94 -12.17 46.04
C GLU A 334 34.33 -11.84 44.67
N ARG A 335 34.82 -10.78 44.01
CA ARG A 335 34.40 -10.38 42.67
C ARG A 335 34.68 -11.50 41.66
N ALA A 336 35.88 -12.07 41.65
CA ALA A 336 36.25 -13.16 40.76
C ALA A 336 35.37 -14.41 40.97
N GLY A 337 35.02 -14.74 42.22
CA GLY A 337 34.08 -15.83 42.53
C GLY A 337 32.71 -15.62 41.90
N ARG A 338 32.11 -14.42 42.05
CA ARG A 338 30.84 -14.08 41.40
C ARG A 338 30.92 -14.11 39.88
N GLN A 339 32.02 -13.64 39.31
CA GLN A 339 32.26 -13.66 37.86
C GLN A 339 32.36 -15.11 37.34
N ALA A 340 33.01 -16.01 38.07
CA ALA A 340 33.08 -17.43 37.72
C ALA A 340 31.69 -18.10 37.72
N GLU A 341 30.88 -17.86 38.76
CA GLU A 341 29.49 -18.38 38.84
C GLU A 341 28.65 -17.94 37.63
N LEU A 342 28.75 -16.66 37.25
CA LEU A 342 28.04 -16.11 36.09
C LEU A 342 28.51 -16.72 34.77
N VAL A 343 29.82 -16.93 34.60
CA VAL A 343 30.39 -17.54 33.38
C VAL A 343 29.95 -19.00 33.25
N GLU A 344 30.01 -19.79 34.33
CA GLU A 344 29.62 -21.21 34.35
C GLU A 344 28.14 -21.42 34.00
N ALA A 345 27.28 -20.46 34.35
CA ALA A 345 25.87 -20.48 34.01
C ALA A 345 25.60 -20.34 32.50
N THR A 346 26.58 -19.88 31.70
CA THR A 346 26.43 -19.72 30.24
C THR A 346 27.16 -20.81 29.46
N SER A 347 26.70 -21.12 28.25
CA SER A 347 27.43 -21.99 27.32
C SER A 347 26.91 -21.81 25.88
N TRP A 348 27.83 -21.60 24.93
CA TRP A 348 27.50 -21.62 23.50
C TRP A 348 27.00 -22.99 23.04
N ASP A 349 27.56 -24.08 23.58
CA ASP A 349 27.12 -25.45 23.25
C ASP A 349 25.70 -25.70 23.74
N ARG A 350 25.37 -25.40 25.00
CA ARG A 350 23.98 -25.52 25.50
C ARG A 350 22.99 -24.67 24.71
N SER A 351 23.41 -23.47 24.30
CA SER A 351 22.56 -22.57 23.50
C SER A 351 22.31 -23.12 22.10
N ALA A 352 23.36 -23.60 21.43
CA ALA A 352 23.24 -24.21 20.10
C ALA A 352 22.41 -25.49 20.13
N ASP A 353 22.61 -26.35 21.13
CA ASP A 353 21.85 -27.59 21.30
C ASP A 353 20.36 -27.29 21.52
N GLY A 354 20.03 -26.34 22.40
CA GLY A 354 18.65 -25.91 22.63
C GLY A 354 17.99 -25.28 21.41
N MET A 355 18.72 -24.46 20.64
CA MET A 355 18.22 -23.95 19.35
C MET A 355 17.99 -25.08 18.35
N ALA A 356 18.91 -26.06 18.28
CA ALA A 356 18.80 -27.18 17.36
C ALA A 356 17.59 -28.07 17.68
N GLU A 357 17.29 -28.30 18.95
CA GLU A 357 16.08 -29.04 19.37
C GLU A 357 14.80 -28.32 18.93
N LEU A 358 14.71 -27.01 19.16
CA LEU A 358 13.56 -26.20 18.73
C LEU A 358 13.39 -26.22 17.21
N ILE A 359 14.48 -26.03 16.46
CA ILE A 359 14.48 -26.05 14.99
C ILE A 359 14.02 -27.40 14.45
N ARG A 360 14.47 -28.52 15.04
CA ARG A 360 14.00 -29.87 14.65
C ARG A 360 12.49 -30.00 14.86
N GLY A 361 11.99 -29.64 16.04
CA GLY A 361 10.56 -29.69 16.34
C GLY A 361 9.72 -28.83 15.39
N ALA A 362 10.18 -27.61 15.09
CA ALA A 362 9.50 -26.72 14.16
C ALA A 362 9.54 -27.23 12.70
N ALA A 363 10.65 -27.81 12.25
CA ALA A 363 10.77 -28.37 10.90
C ALA A 363 9.92 -29.64 10.70
N GLU A 364 9.69 -30.41 11.77
CA GLU A 364 8.77 -31.55 11.80
C GLU A 364 7.31 -31.11 11.74
N ALA A 365 6.94 -30.07 12.52
CA ALA A 365 5.61 -29.46 12.47
C ALA A 365 5.32 -28.77 11.12
N GLY A 366 6.36 -28.31 10.44
CA GLY A 366 6.28 -27.61 9.16
C GLY A 366 5.98 -26.12 9.31
N LEU A 367 5.86 -25.44 8.17
CA LEU A 367 5.61 -23.99 8.13
C LEU A 367 4.28 -23.62 8.79
N THR A 368 4.30 -22.51 9.53
CA THR A 368 3.08 -21.88 10.08
C THR A 368 2.12 -21.49 8.95
N ARG A 369 0.85 -21.26 9.29
CA ARG A 369 -0.13 -20.77 8.31
C ARG A 369 0.32 -19.43 7.74
N GLU A 370 0.84 -18.53 8.56
CA GLU A 370 1.31 -17.21 8.15
C GLU A 370 2.50 -17.30 7.19
N ALA A 371 3.43 -18.26 7.43
CA ALA A 371 4.53 -18.54 6.52
C ALA A 371 4.04 -19.08 5.18
N ARG A 372 3.13 -20.06 5.21
CA ARG A 372 2.51 -20.62 4.00
C ARG A 372 1.76 -19.53 3.24
N ASP A 373 0.89 -18.77 3.88
CA ASP A 373 0.18 -17.65 3.27
C ASP A 373 1.15 -16.61 2.68
N TYR A 374 2.33 -16.40 3.28
CA TYR A 374 3.34 -15.48 2.74
C TYR A 374 4.04 -16.02 1.49
N LEU A 375 4.30 -17.34 1.42
CA LEU A 375 4.94 -18.04 0.30
C LEU A 375 3.94 -18.35 -0.83
N ASP A 376 2.74 -18.80 -0.47
CA ASP A 376 1.63 -19.22 -1.34
C ASP A 376 0.85 -18.03 -1.88
N ARG A 377 0.96 -16.84 -1.25
CA ARG A 377 0.49 -15.62 -1.87
C ARG A 377 1.11 -15.58 -3.26
N PRO A 378 0.31 -15.54 -4.33
CA PRO A 378 0.83 -15.16 -5.62
C PRO A 378 1.35 -13.74 -5.40
N GLN A 379 2.64 -13.60 -5.11
CA GLN A 379 3.57 -13.05 -6.07
C GLN A 379 2.73 -12.38 -7.16
N VAL A 380 2.30 -11.14 -6.90
CA VAL A 380 2.11 -10.21 -8.01
C VAL A 380 3.54 -9.84 -8.39
N VAL A 381 4.26 -10.87 -8.89
CA VAL A 381 5.54 -10.72 -9.56
C VAL A 381 5.16 -9.84 -10.73
N GLY A 382 5.81 -8.69 -10.84
CA GLY A 382 6.29 -8.35 -12.15
C GLY A 382 6.99 -9.60 -12.67
N LEU A 383 6.41 -10.21 -13.71
CA LEU A 383 6.95 -11.27 -14.55
C LEU A 383 8.23 -11.97 -14.04
N PRO A 384 8.25 -13.30 -13.83
CA PRO A 384 9.53 -13.99 -13.68
C PRO A 384 10.48 -13.62 -14.83
N VAL A 385 11.69 -13.18 -14.47
CA VAL A 385 12.78 -12.82 -15.40
C VAL A 385 13.30 -14.05 -16.15
N LYS A 386 12.96 -15.28 -15.71
CA LYS A 386 13.28 -16.49 -16.46
C LYS A 386 12.36 -16.64 -17.67
N GLU A 387 12.91 -16.31 -18.83
CA GLU A 387 12.40 -16.71 -20.14
C GLU A 387 12.07 -18.21 -20.15
N PRO A 388 10.83 -18.61 -20.46
CA PRO A 388 10.58 -19.99 -20.88
C PRO A 388 11.54 -20.30 -22.05
N PRO A 389 12.20 -21.47 -22.08
CA PRO A 389 13.11 -21.80 -23.16
C PRO A 389 12.38 -21.70 -24.52
N GLY A 390 12.68 -20.65 -25.29
CA GLY A 390 12.09 -20.39 -26.61
C GLY A 390 10.93 -19.39 -26.69
N ALA A 391 10.48 -18.77 -25.59
CA ALA A 391 9.48 -17.71 -25.65
C ALA A 391 10.10 -16.38 -26.12
N ARG A 392 9.71 -15.90 -27.30
CA ARG A 392 10.07 -14.54 -27.76
C ARG A 392 9.01 -13.57 -27.28
N ASP A 393 9.43 -12.43 -26.72
CA ASP A 393 8.51 -11.33 -26.44
C ASP A 393 7.91 -10.81 -27.76
N GLU A 394 6.59 -10.67 -27.79
CA GLU A 394 5.87 -10.09 -28.92
C GLU A 394 5.98 -8.56 -28.86
N PRO A 395 6.64 -7.91 -29.84
CA PRO A 395 6.78 -6.46 -29.82
C PRO A 395 5.49 -5.78 -30.26
N VAL A 396 5.05 -4.79 -29.49
CA VAL A 396 3.86 -3.96 -29.78
C VAL A 396 4.22 -2.49 -29.58
N GLU A 397 3.78 -1.61 -30.48
CA GLU A 397 4.04 -0.17 -30.32
C GLU A 397 3.22 0.41 -29.16
N CYS A 398 1.92 0.10 -29.08
CA CYS A 398 1.09 0.51 -27.95
C CYS A 398 0.23 -0.62 -27.39
N LEU A 399 0.46 -0.98 -26.12
CA LEU A 399 -0.42 -1.88 -25.39
C LEU A 399 -1.53 -1.07 -24.73
N ILE A 400 -2.80 -1.43 -24.98
CA ILE A 400 -3.97 -0.81 -24.38
C ILE A 400 -4.63 -1.83 -23.47
N ALA A 401 -4.69 -1.55 -22.16
CA ALA A 401 -5.20 -2.48 -21.16
C ALA A 401 -6.63 -2.12 -20.72
N GLY A 402 -7.60 -2.89 -21.20
CA GLY A 402 -9.03 -2.79 -20.95
C GLY A 402 -9.82 -2.29 -22.17
N ALA A 403 -10.77 -3.08 -22.66
CA ALA A 403 -11.66 -2.79 -23.78
C ALA A 403 -13.02 -2.20 -23.34
N GLY A 404 -13.00 -1.34 -22.31
CA GLY A 404 -14.13 -0.46 -21.98
C GLY A 404 -14.25 0.72 -22.95
N PRO A 405 -15.19 1.66 -22.71
CA PRO A 405 -15.38 2.84 -23.56
C PRO A 405 -14.08 3.60 -23.86
N THR A 406 -13.26 3.82 -22.83
CA THR A 406 -11.96 4.49 -22.96
C THR A 406 -10.99 3.73 -23.85
N GLY A 407 -10.83 2.42 -23.63
CA GLY A 407 -9.83 1.64 -24.36
C GLY A 407 -10.25 1.35 -25.81
N LEU A 408 -11.55 1.17 -26.06
CA LEU A 408 -12.10 1.11 -27.42
C LEU A 408 -11.84 2.40 -28.18
N SER A 409 -12.09 3.56 -27.54
CA SER A 409 -11.76 4.86 -28.12
C SER A 409 -10.26 5.01 -28.37
N ALA A 410 -9.41 4.67 -27.38
CA ALA A 410 -7.96 4.71 -27.55
C ALA A 410 -7.48 3.84 -28.72
N ALA A 411 -7.96 2.60 -28.85
CA ALA A 411 -7.60 1.70 -29.94
C ALA A 411 -8.11 2.20 -31.31
N TYR A 412 -9.33 2.73 -31.36
CA TYR A 412 -9.89 3.36 -32.56
C TYR A 412 -9.05 4.55 -33.04
N HIS A 413 -8.57 5.38 -32.11
CA HIS A 413 -7.78 6.56 -32.42
C HIS A 413 -6.30 6.27 -32.70
N TYR A 414 -5.71 5.32 -31.98
CA TYR A 414 -4.33 4.93 -32.19
C TYR A 414 -4.15 4.23 -33.54
N GLY A 415 -5.06 3.31 -33.87
CA GLY A 415 -5.06 2.61 -35.15
C GLY A 415 -4.05 1.46 -35.22
N HIS A 416 -3.29 1.38 -36.31
CA HIS A 416 -2.33 0.28 -36.51
C HIS A 416 -1.19 0.33 -35.48
N GLY A 417 -0.73 -0.84 -35.04
CA GLY A 417 0.36 -0.97 -34.05
C GLY A 417 -0.10 -1.00 -32.60
N SER A 418 -1.39 -0.79 -32.30
CA SER A 418 -1.94 -1.05 -30.97
C SER A 418 -2.38 -2.50 -30.79
N LEU A 419 -2.15 -3.04 -29.59
CA LEU A 419 -2.79 -4.25 -29.08
C LEU A 419 -3.73 -3.87 -27.94
N LEU A 420 -5.03 -4.06 -28.12
CA LEU A 420 -6.06 -3.90 -27.09
C LEU A 420 -6.33 -5.25 -26.43
N VAL A 421 -6.15 -5.34 -25.11
CA VAL A 421 -6.42 -6.56 -24.34
C VAL A 421 -7.54 -6.35 -23.31
N ASP A 422 -8.40 -7.34 -23.14
CA ASP A 422 -9.40 -7.36 -22.08
C ASP A 422 -9.60 -8.77 -21.52
N ALA A 423 -9.83 -8.85 -20.20
CA ALA A 423 -10.07 -10.11 -19.50
C ALA A 423 -11.45 -10.71 -19.77
N ASN A 424 -12.39 -9.92 -20.27
CA ASN A 424 -13.76 -10.34 -20.58
C ASN A 424 -13.85 -10.93 -21.98
N GLU A 425 -14.84 -11.80 -22.21
CA GLU A 425 -15.12 -12.41 -23.51
C GLU A 425 -15.67 -11.42 -24.54
N GLU A 426 -16.17 -10.28 -24.09
CA GLU A 426 -16.73 -9.21 -24.92
C GLU A 426 -16.21 -7.83 -24.49
N VAL A 427 -16.17 -6.90 -25.45
CA VAL A 427 -15.85 -5.50 -25.21
C VAL A 427 -16.96 -4.80 -24.42
N GLY A 428 -16.64 -3.62 -23.86
CA GLY A 428 -17.61 -2.71 -23.26
C GLY A 428 -17.38 -2.43 -21.78
N GLY A 429 -16.56 -3.22 -21.08
CA GLY A 429 -16.27 -3.01 -19.66
C GLY A 429 -17.56 -2.99 -18.82
N TRP A 430 -17.84 -1.87 -18.13
CA TRP A 430 -19.09 -1.69 -17.38
C TRP A 430 -20.26 -1.20 -18.22
N CYS A 431 -20.03 -0.84 -19.49
CA CYS A 431 -21.05 -0.43 -20.44
C CYS A 431 -21.62 -1.61 -21.24
N ARG A 432 -21.49 -2.83 -20.71
CA ARG A 432 -22.03 -4.06 -21.30
C ARG A 432 -23.51 -4.24 -20.95
N SER A 433 -24.14 -5.15 -21.67
CA SER A 433 -25.54 -5.56 -21.49
C SER A 433 -25.63 -7.08 -21.40
N ILE A 434 -26.71 -7.58 -20.80
CA ILE A 434 -27.04 -8.99 -20.61
C ILE A 434 -28.45 -9.22 -21.16
N GLU A 435 -28.62 -10.31 -21.90
CA GLU A 435 -29.94 -10.81 -22.29
C GLU A 435 -30.38 -11.96 -21.38
N ASP A 436 -31.60 -11.89 -20.86
CA ASP A 436 -32.18 -12.89 -19.97
C ASP A 436 -33.69 -13.00 -20.24
N ASN A 437 -34.15 -14.16 -20.72
CA ASN A 437 -35.56 -14.42 -21.05
C ASN A 437 -36.24 -13.35 -21.93
N GLY A 438 -35.51 -12.80 -22.90
CA GLY A 438 -35.98 -11.75 -23.82
C GLY A 438 -35.94 -10.33 -23.26
N PHE A 439 -35.43 -10.15 -22.05
CA PHE A 439 -35.10 -8.84 -21.49
C PHE A 439 -33.64 -8.50 -21.73
N THR A 440 -33.35 -7.23 -22.03
CA THR A 440 -31.99 -6.70 -22.10
C THR A 440 -31.75 -5.75 -20.94
N PHE A 441 -30.79 -6.08 -20.09
CA PHE A 441 -30.37 -5.28 -18.95
C PHE A 441 -28.94 -4.79 -19.16
N ASP A 442 -28.67 -3.50 -18.91
CA ASP A 442 -27.28 -3.06 -18.83
C ASP A 442 -26.68 -3.47 -17.47
N TYR A 443 -25.35 -3.50 -17.38
CA TYR A 443 -24.66 -3.80 -16.12
C TYR A 443 -24.98 -2.78 -15.01
N ALA A 444 -25.38 -1.56 -15.39
CA ALA A 444 -26.00 -0.51 -14.57
C ALA A 444 -26.78 0.44 -15.49
N GLY A 445 -27.49 1.44 -14.96
CA GLY A 445 -28.18 2.43 -15.79
C GLY A 445 -27.22 3.28 -16.63
N HIS A 446 -27.30 3.16 -17.96
CA HIS A 446 -26.49 3.93 -18.91
C HIS A 446 -27.35 4.74 -19.87
N ILE A 447 -26.88 5.94 -20.20
CA ILE A 447 -27.46 6.79 -21.24
C ILE A 447 -26.34 7.48 -22.03
N MET A 448 -26.63 7.82 -23.29
CA MET A 448 -25.78 8.69 -24.09
C MET A 448 -26.19 10.13 -23.86
N PHE A 449 -25.25 10.94 -23.40
CA PHE A 449 -25.47 12.36 -23.19
C PHE A 449 -24.16 13.09 -23.47
N SER A 450 -24.17 14.05 -24.40
CA SER A 450 -23.01 14.90 -24.66
C SER A 450 -23.42 16.18 -25.39
N LYS A 451 -22.66 17.26 -25.18
CA LYS A 451 -22.71 18.49 -25.99
C LYS A 451 -21.52 18.59 -26.95
N ASP A 452 -20.57 17.68 -26.85
CA ASP A 452 -19.36 17.70 -27.67
C ASP A 452 -19.69 17.23 -29.10
N PRO A 453 -19.49 18.08 -30.14
CA PRO A 453 -19.82 17.73 -31.51
C PRO A 453 -19.07 16.49 -32.02
N TYR A 454 -17.84 16.27 -31.55
CA TYR A 454 -17.07 15.10 -31.91
C TYR A 454 -17.71 13.83 -31.33
N VAL A 455 -18.14 13.84 -30.06
CA VAL A 455 -18.81 12.69 -29.44
C VAL A 455 -20.17 12.42 -30.10
N LEU A 456 -20.95 13.46 -30.42
CA LEU A 456 -22.22 13.30 -31.12
C LEU A 456 -22.04 12.65 -32.50
N GLY A 457 -21.06 13.11 -33.29
CA GLY A 457 -20.72 12.49 -34.57
C GLY A 457 -20.18 11.06 -34.42
N LEU A 458 -19.50 10.76 -33.31
CA LEU A 458 -19.06 9.41 -33.00
C LEU A 458 -20.27 8.48 -32.71
N TYR A 459 -21.28 8.93 -31.96
CA TYR A 459 -22.51 8.15 -31.75
C TYR A 459 -23.21 7.80 -33.07
N GLU A 460 -23.36 8.79 -33.95
CA GLU A 460 -23.95 8.58 -35.29
C GLU A 460 -23.15 7.56 -36.11
N LYS A 461 -21.82 7.64 -36.05
CA LYS A 461 -20.94 6.70 -36.76
C LYS A 461 -21.05 5.26 -36.24
N LEU A 462 -21.07 5.10 -34.92
CA LEU A 462 -21.03 3.79 -34.28
C LEU A 462 -22.39 3.07 -34.33
N LEU A 463 -23.50 3.82 -34.28
CA LEU A 463 -24.84 3.25 -34.18
C LEU A 463 -25.66 3.37 -35.48
N GLY A 464 -25.41 4.39 -36.31
CA GLY A 464 -26.22 4.67 -37.50
C GLY A 464 -27.71 4.72 -37.18
N ASP A 465 -28.51 3.91 -37.87
CA ASP A 465 -29.96 3.80 -37.67
C ASP A 465 -30.37 3.23 -36.29
N ASN A 466 -29.42 2.67 -35.53
CA ASN A 466 -29.66 2.17 -34.18
C ASN A 466 -29.62 3.30 -33.12
N LEU A 467 -29.29 4.53 -33.48
CA LEU A 467 -29.26 5.68 -32.57
C LEU A 467 -30.68 6.21 -32.30
N HIS A 468 -31.11 6.19 -31.04
CA HIS A 468 -32.40 6.73 -30.64
C HIS A 468 -32.25 7.82 -29.58
N TRP A 469 -32.98 8.94 -29.76
CA TRP A 469 -32.97 10.08 -28.86
C TRP A 469 -34.36 10.35 -28.31
N GLN A 470 -34.47 10.54 -27.00
CA GLN A 470 -35.75 10.78 -26.33
C GLN A 470 -35.63 11.73 -25.13
N ASP A 471 -36.78 12.22 -24.66
CA ASP A 471 -36.90 13.15 -23.55
C ASP A 471 -36.74 12.44 -22.20
N ARG A 472 -36.10 13.12 -21.26
CA ARG A 472 -35.66 12.52 -19.99
C ARG A 472 -36.77 12.40 -18.94
N GLU A 473 -36.86 11.16 -18.45
CA GLU A 473 -37.76 10.54 -17.47
C GLU A 473 -37.39 10.49 -15.97
N ALA A 474 -36.76 11.49 -15.36
CA ALA A 474 -36.09 11.33 -14.06
C ALA A 474 -36.95 11.72 -12.84
N TRP A 475 -37.07 10.83 -11.84
CA TRP A 475 -37.97 11.01 -10.69
C TRP A 475 -37.34 10.61 -9.35
N ILE A 476 -37.97 11.04 -8.26
CA ILE A 476 -37.62 10.70 -6.89
C ILE A 476 -38.85 10.13 -6.21
N TYR A 477 -38.70 9.02 -5.48
CA TYR A 477 -39.74 8.47 -4.64
C TYR A 477 -39.42 8.74 -3.17
N SER A 478 -40.21 9.58 -2.51
CA SER A 478 -40.01 9.91 -1.09
C SER A 478 -41.37 10.17 -0.45
N LYS A 479 -41.57 9.75 0.80
CA LYS A 479 -42.83 9.96 1.54
C LYS A 479 -44.08 9.43 0.82
N GLY A 480 -43.93 8.36 0.04
CA GLY A 480 -45.03 7.75 -0.71
C GLY A 480 -45.47 8.53 -1.96
N VAL A 481 -44.73 9.56 -2.38
CA VAL A 481 -45.03 10.35 -3.57
C VAL A 481 -43.87 10.35 -4.55
N HIS A 482 -44.21 10.49 -5.83
CA HIS A 482 -43.23 10.67 -6.90
C HIS A 482 -43.12 12.16 -7.24
N THR A 483 -41.93 12.72 -7.10
CA THR A 483 -41.60 14.08 -7.55
C THR A 483 -40.58 14.04 -8.68
N ARG A 484 -40.63 15.02 -9.59
CA ARG A 484 -39.65 15.11 -10.68
C ARG A 484 -38.27 15.43 -10.12
N TYR A 485 -37.23 15.00 -10.81
CA TYR A 485 -35.90 15.54 -10.58
C TYR A 485 -35.77 16.94 -11.20
N PRO A 486 -35.08 17.92 -10.56
CA PRO A 486 -34.38 17.83 -9.28
C PRO A 486 -35.27 18.09 -8.05
N PHE A 487 -34.99 17.41 -6.91
CA PHE A 487 -35.81 17.45 -5.69
C PHE A 487 -36.15 18.88 -5.24
N GLN A 488 -35.12 19.71 -5.15
CA GLN A 488 -35.18 21.08 -4.64
C GLN A 488 -36.09 21.99 -5.47
N GLY A 489 -36.26 21.72 -6.77
CA GLY A 489 -37.12 22.49 -7.66
C GLY A 489 -38.51 21.87 -7.87
N ALA A 490 -38.79 20.69 -7.31
CA ALA A 490 -40.00 19.91 -7.61
C ALA A 490 -40.67 19.39 -6.33
N LEU A 491 -40.95 20.30 -5.41
CA LEU A 491 -41.47 19.95 -4.09
C LEU A 491 -42.98 19.62 -4.07
N HIS A 492 -43.73 20.04 -5.10
CA HIS A 492 -45.18 19.91 -5.18
C HIS A 492 -45.65 18.46 -4.98
N GLY A 493 -46.60 18.27 -4.07
CA GLY A 493 -47.17 16.97 -3.71
C GLY A 493 -46.53 16.32 -2.48
N LEU A 494 -45.40 16.83 -1.99
CA LEU A 494 -44.84 16.40 -0.70
C LEU A 494 -45.74 16.81 0.47
N PRO A 495 -45.67 16.11 1.62
CA PRO A 495 -46.39 16.51 2.83
C PRO A 495 -46.10 17.96 3.24
N VAL A 496 -47.11 18.66 3.77
CA VAL A 496 -47.03 20.09 4.09
C VAL A 496 -45.86 20.42 5.04
N ASP A 497 -45.60 19.58 6.03
CA ASP A 497 -44.48 19.80 6.96
C ASP A 497 -43.12 19.68 6.27
N VAL A 498 -42.99 18.77 5.30
CA VAL A 498 -41.76 18.59 4.49
C VAL A 498 -41.55 19.80 3.58
N LEU A 499 -42.61 20.27 2.91
CA LEU A 499 -42.59 21.49 2.11
C LEU A 499 -42.10 22.69 2.92
N LYS A 500 -42.72 22.90 4.09
CA LYS A 500 -42.39 23.99 5.00
C LYS A 500 -40.92 23.93 5.41
N GLU A 501 -40.43 22.76 5.86
CA GLU A 501 -39.03 22.61 6.25
C GLU A 501 -38.05 22.90 5.09
N CYS A 502 -38.38 22.46 3.86
CA CYS A 502 -37.54 22.71 2.68
C CYS A 502 -37.48 24.21 2.33
N ILE A 503 -38.62 24.89 2.28
CA ILE A 503 -38.68 26.32 1.93
C ILE A 503 -38.04 27.19 3.02
N VAL A 504 -38.37 26.94 4.30
CA VAL A 504 -37.80 27.68 5.44
C VAL A 504 -36.29 27.49 5.48
N GLY A 505 -35.80 26.24 5.34
CA GLY A 505 -34.38 25.96 5.33
C GLY A 505 -33.63 26.65 4.18
N ALA A 506 -34.23 26.74 2.99
CA ALA A 506 -33.64 27.45 1.86
C ALA A 506 -33.59 28.98 2.10
N ILE A 507 -34.61 29.55 2.74
CA ILE A 507 -34.63 30.96 3.16
C ILE A 507 -33.51 31.22 4.17
N GLU A 508 -33.40 30.37 5.20
CA GLU A 508 -32.39 30.52 6.26
C GLU A 508 -30.96 30.36 5.74
N ALA A 509 -30.74 29.43 4.81
CA ALA A 509 -29.43 29.27 4.17
C ALA A 509 -29.01 30.52 3.38
N ARG A 510 -29.98 31.23 2.76
CA ARG A 510 -29.71 32.40 1.91
C ARG A 510 -29.68 33.73 2.65
N PHE A 511 -30.51 33.89 3.68
CA PHE A 511 -30.73 35.17 4.38
C PHE A 511 -30.38 35.15 5.87
N GLY A 512 -30.03 33.99 6.43
CA GLY A 512 -29.77 33.80 7.86
C GLY A 512 -31.03 33.42 8.66
N PRO A 513 -30.89 33.12 9.96
CA PRO A 513 -31.99 32.67 10.82
C PRO A 513 -33.18 33.65 10.84
N ILE A 514 -34.39 33.13 10.67
CA ILE A 514 -35.63 33.95 10.65
C ILE A 514 -35.97 34.50 12.05
N ASP A 515 -35.43 33.88 13.11
CA ASP A 515 -35.63 34.28 14.52
C ASP A 515 -34.91 35.58 14.93
N GLY A 516 -34.15 36.20 14.02
CA GLY A 516 -33.46 37.47 14.26
C GLY A 516 -32.20 37.37 15.13
N SER A 517 -31.69 36.16 15.39
CA SER A 517 -30.46 35.93 16.17
C SER A 517 -29.16 36.37 15.46
N ALA A 518 -29.22 36.80 14.19
CA ALA A 518 -28.06 37.22 13.41
C ALA A 518 -27.50 38.59 13.87
N ARG A 519 -26.28 38.60 14.41
CA ARG A 519 -25.46 39.81 14.49
C ARG A 519 -24.84 40.08 13.12
N VAL A 520 -25.35 41.10 12.43
CA VAL A 520 -24.95 41.66 11.11
C VAL A 520 -25.69 41.02 9.91
N PRO A 521 -26.33 41.83 9.03
CA PRO A 521 -26.97 41.32 7.82
C PRO A 521 -25.91 40.85 6.82
N ALA A 522 -26.02 39.60 6.36
CA ALA A 522 -25.19 39.09 5.28
C ALA A 522 -25.53 39.82 3.98
N ALA A 523 -24.51 40.36 3.29
CA ALA A 523 -24.68 40.95 1.97
C ALA A 523 -25.23 39.87 1.00
N GLY A 524 -26.38 40.15 0.39
CA GLY A 524 -27.11 39.20 -0.43
C GLY A 524 -26.29 38.65 -1.60
N VAL A 525 -26.41 37.34 -1.83
CA VAL A 525 -25.91 36.65 -3.02
C VAL A 525 -26.63 37.23 -4.25
N ARG A 526 -25.93 38.02 -5.08
CA ARG A 526 -26.43 38.48 -6.38
C ARG A 526 -26.20 37.40 -7.43
N VAL A 527 -27.29 36.87 -7.97
CA VAL A 527 -27.27 36.06 -9.19
C VAL A 527 -27.16 37.01 -10.38
N ALA A 528 -26.16 36.86 -11.22
CA ALA A 528 -26.10 37.59 -12.49
C ALA A 528 -27.21 37.03 -13.40
N ARG A 529 -28.10 37.92 -13.87
CA ARG A 529 -29.18 37.56 -14.81
C ARG A 529 -28.55 37.17 -16.16
N ALA A 530 -28.47 35.88 -16.45
CA ALA A 530 -28.31 35.41 -17.83
C ALA A 530 -29.67 35.54 -18.55
N ALA A 531 -29.63 35.81 -19.85
CA ALA A 531 -30.82 35.91 -20.68
C ALA A 531 -31.47 34.52 -20.87
N GLU A 532 -32.80 34.50 -20.74
CA GLU A 532 -33.75 33.36 -20.78
C GLU A 532 -33.60 32.24 -19.72
N PRO A 533 -34.71 31.81 -19.08
CA PRO A 533 -34.69 30.80 -18.03
C PRO A 533 -34.53 29.40 -18.64
N CYS A 534 -33.32 28.86 -18.59
CA CYS A 534 -33.07 27.44 -18.83
C CYS A 534 -32.51 26.83 -17.54
N LEU A 535 -33.33 26.04 -16.84
CA LEU A 535 -32.91 25.19 -15.74
C LEU A 535 -31.81 24.24 -16.25
N THR A 536 -30.54 24.54 -15.94
CA THR A 536 -29.42 23.65 -16.20
C THR A 536 -29.41 22.51 -15.17
N ASP A 537 -29.52 21.30 -15.70
CA ASP A 537 -30.02 20.10 -15.04
C ASP A 537 -28.88 19.16 -14.63
N CYS A 538 -28.31 19.49 -13.48
CA CYS A 538 -27.15 18.91 -12.81
C CYS A 538 -27.33 17.59 -12.04
N CYS A 539 -27.33 16.36 -12.58
CA CYS A 539 -27.54 15.20 -11.68
C CYS A 539 -26.31 14.83 -10.82
N ALA A 540 -26.49 14.93 -9.49
CA ALA A 540 -25.51 14.51 -8.47
C ALA A 540 -25.40 12.98 -8.29
N ASP A 541 -26.21 12.21 -9.02
CA ASP A 541 -26.20 10.75 -9.07
C ASP A 541 -25.28 10.18 -10.16
N GLY A 542 -24.59 11.07 -10.87
CA GLY A 542 -23.66 10.69 -11.90
C GLY A 542 -24.09 10.88 -13.35
N VAL A 543 -25.25 11.48 -13.63
CA VAL A 543 -25.65 11.86 -14.99
C VAL A 543 -25.55 13.38 -15.15
N VAL A 544 -24.53 13.91 -15.83
CA VAL A 544 -24.22 15.35 -15.80
C VAL A 544 -24.16 15.97 -17.19
N PRO A 545 -24.75 17.18 -17.39
CA PRO A 545 -24.33 18.21 -18.36
C PRO A 545 -23.39 19.24 -17.73
N ASP A 546 -22.32 19.70 -18.41
CA ASP A 546 -22.29 21.09 -18.92
C ASP A 546 -21.05 21.52 -19.74
N ALA A 547 -21.28 22.60 -20.52
CA ALA A 547 -20.41 23.66 -21.06
C ALA A 547 -19.05 23.33 -21.73
N THR A 548 -19.02 23.29 -23.06
CA THR A 548 -17.80 23.53 -23.86
C THR A 548 -17.86 24.91 -24.51
N GLY A 549 -17.11 25.86 -23.95
CA GLY A 549 -16.64 27.04 -24.67
C GLY A 549 -15.27 26.73 -25.26
N GLU A 550 -15.10 26.98 -26.56
CA GLU A 550 -13.90 26.68 -27.34
C GLU A 550 -12.61 27.28 -26.75
N GLY A 551 -11.55 26.47 -26.65
CA GLY A 551 -10.17 26.90 -26.36
C GLY A 551 -9.52 26.17 -25.19
N ASP A 552 -8.54 25.31 -25.50
CA ASP A 552 -7.57 24.60 -24.64
C ASP A 552 -7.70 24.82 -23.10
N VAL A 553 -8.18 23.78 -22.38
CA VAL A 553 -8.73 23.88 -21.00
C VAL A 553 -7.96 23.01 -19.99
N LYS A 554 -6.69 23.32 -19.73
CA LYS A 554 -5.99 22.79 -18.53
C LYS A 554 -5.88 23.78 -17.36
N ASP A 555 -6.40 25.00 -17.49
CA ASP A 555 -6.29 26.01 -16.43
C ASP A 555 -7.48 27.01 -16.34
N GLN A 556 -8.62 26.75 -16.98
CA GLN A 556 -9.79 27.60 -16.77
C GLN A 556 -10.65 27.06 -15.63
N ALA A 557 -10.55 27.76 -14.50
CA ALA A 557 -11.29 27.50 -13.28
C ALA A 557 -12.78 27.23 -13.56
N PRO A 558 -13.40 26.23 -12.90
CA PRO A 558 -14.84 26.01 -13.00
C PRO A 558 -15.56 27.31 -12.66
N SER A 559 -16.63 27.62 -13.40
CA SER A 559 -17.49 28.78 -13.19
C SER A 559 -17.66 29.02 -11.69
N LYS A 560 -17.09 30.13 -11.19
CA LYS A 560 -17.11 30.46 -9.77
C LYS A 560 -18.55 30.43 -9.28
N VAL A 561 -18.88 29.50 -8.39
CA VAL A 561 -20.01 29.70 -7.48
C VAL A 561 -19.73 31.06 -6.82
N SER A 562 -20.62 32.02 -7.07
CA SER A 562 -20.46 33.39 -6.55
C SER A 562 -20.20 33.34 -5.05
N SER A 563 -19.33 34.24 -4.57
CA SER A 563 -18.84 34.33 -3.20
C SER A 563 -19.88 33.92 -2.14
N PHE A 564 -19.60 32.81 -1.45
CA PHE A 564 -20.35 32.38 -0.27
C PHE A 564 -20.32 33.49 0.80
N PRO A 565 -21.42 33.72 1.54
CA PRO A 565 -21.45 34.69 2.62
C PRO A 565 -20.34 34.37 3.65
N GLY A 566 -19.38 35.28 3.82
CA GLY A 566 -18.25 35.09 4.76
C GLY A 566 -16.89 34.73 4.13
N GLY A 567 -16.77 34.65 2.81
CA GLY A 567 -15.47 34.64 2.11
C GLY A 567 -14.69 33.31 2.13
N LYS A 568 -15.23 32.24 2.72
CA LYS A 568 -14.69 30.87 2.62
C LYS A 568 -15.76 29.95 2.04
N GLY A 569 -15.44 29.26 0.94
CA GLY A 569 -16.34 28.25 0.37
C GLY A 569 -16.49 27.02 1.28
N PRO A 570 -17.47 26.14 1.00
CA PRO A 570 -17.71 24.94 1.80
C PRO A 570 -16.50 24.02 1.74
N ARG A 571 -16.07 23.54 2.91
CA ARG A 571 -14.87 22.70 3.04
C ARG A 571 -15.10 21.27 2.55
N ASN A 572 -16.35 20.81 2.62
CA ASN A 572 -16.75 19.45 2.29
C ASN A 572 -18.20 19.44 1.75
N PHE A 573 -18.62 18.27 1.27
CA PHE A 573 -19.92 18.09 0.64
C PHE A 573 -21.09 18.28 1.63
N GLU A 574 -20.91 17.92 2.90
CA GLU A 574 -21.92 18.16 3.94
C GLU A 574 -22.18 19.67 4.15
N GLU A 575 -21.12 20.46 4.32
CA GLU A 575 -21.22 21.92 4.43
C GLU A 575 -21.86 22.53 3.19
N PHE A 576 -21.49 22.04 2.00
CA PHE A 576 -22.12 22.48 0.75
C PHE A 576 -23.63 22.23 0.77
N ILE A 577 -24.08 21.03 1.15
CA ILE A 577 -25.51 20.68 1.22
C ILE A 577 -26.27 21.67 2.11
N TYR A 578 -25.78 21.93 3.32
CA TYR A 578 -26.47 22.83 4.24
C TYR A 578 -26.42 24.29 3.80
N GLN A 579 -25.28 24.77 3.28
CA GLN A 579 -25.12 26.17 2.86
C GLN A 579 -25.92 26.51 1.59
N VAL A 580 -26.08 25.53 0.69
CA VAL A 580 -26.69 25.76 -0.62
C VAL A 580 -28.16 25.39 -0.64
N TRP A 581 -28.52 24.25 -0.06
CA TRP A 581 -29.89 23.72 -0.13
C TRP A 581 -30.69 23.88 1.16
N GLY A 582 -30.01 24.21 2.27
CA GLY A 582 -30.66 24.41 3.56
C GLY A 582 -31.08 23.12 4.27
N GLN A 583 -31.47 23.27 5.53
CA GLN A 583 -31.69 22.13 6.45
C GLN A 583 -32.81 21.18 6.01
N GLY A 584 -33.87 21.70 5.39
CA GLY A 584 -35.00 20.87 4.95
C GLY A 584 -34.62 19.92 3.80
N VAL A 585 -34.05 20.45 2.71
CA VAL A 585 -33.60 19.62 1.58
C VAL A 585 -32.49 18.66 2.02
N ALA A 586 -31.58 19.13 2.90
CA ALA A 586 -30.57 18.28 3.52
C ALA A 586 -31.19 17.06 4.21
N ARG A 587 -32.18 17.29 5.08
CA ARG A 587 -32.84 16.25 5.87
C ARG A 587 -33.65 15.26 5.03
N HIS A 588 -34.43 15.76 4.06
CA HIS A 588 -35.44 14.95 3.38
C HIS A 588 -34.95 14.25 2.12
N PHE A 589 -33.81 14.69 1.55
CA PHE A 589 -33.27 14.10 0.34
C PHE A 589 -31.75 14.04 0.33
N ALA A 590 -31.07 15.19 0.39
CA ALA A 590 -29.66 15.26 0.00
C ALA A 590 -28.74 14.45 0.91
N VAL A 591 -28.85 14.56 2.24
CA VAL A 591 -28.04 13.78 3.18
C VAL A 591 -28.38 12.29 3.13
N PRO A 592 -29.65 11.84 3.29
CA PRO A 592 -29.94 10.40 3.31
C PRO A 592 -29.62 9.73 1.97
N TYR A 593 -29.90 10.38 0.83
CA TYR A 593 -29.57 9.85 -0.49
C TYR A 593 -28.05 9.69 -0.67
N ASN A 594 -27.27 10.73 -0.37
CA ASN A 594 -25.84 10.70 -0.60
C ASN A 594 -25.10 9.79 0.39
N LEU A 595 -25.55 9.68 1.65
CA LEU A 595 -25.02 8.66 2.57
C LEU A 595 -25.30 7.25 2.05
N LYS A 596 -26.50 7.03 1.49
CA LYS A 596 -26.87 5.75 0.90
C LYS A 596 -26.01 5.44 -0.32
N LEU A 597 -25.83 6.38 -1.24
CA LEU A 597 -25.01 6.26 -2.47
C LEU A 597 -23.52 6.11 -2.15
N TRP A 598 -22.92 7.09 -1.47
CA TRP A 598 -21.47 7.18 -1.28
C TRP A 598 -20.92 6.29 -0.17
N THR A 599 -21.77 5.81 0.74
CA THR A 599 -21.41 4.88 1.84
C THR A 599 -20.36 5.42 2.82
N VAL A 600 -20.07 6.72 2.76
CA VAL A 600 -19.10 7.43 3.61
C VAL A 600 -19.73 8.70 4.18
N PRO A 601 -19.25 9.19 5.34
CA PRO A 601 -19.68 10.47 5.87
C PRO A 601 -19.41 11.61 4.88
N LEU A 602 -20.40 12.48 4.65
CA LEU A 602 -20.32 13.52 3.62
C LEU A 602 -19.32 14.63 3.96
N HIS A 603 -18.92 14.78 5.22
CA HIS A 603 -17.84 15.71 5.61
C HIS A 603 -16.44 15.22 5.21
N GLU A 604 -16.27 13.95 4.85
CA GLU A 604 -15.01 13.42 4.33
C GLU A 604 -14.83 13.69 2.83
N MET A 605 -15.93 14.02 2.14
CA MET A 605 -15.94 14.29 0.70
C MET A 605 -15.68 15.75 0.42
N GLU A 606 -14.73 16.02 -0.47
CA GLU A 606 -14.42 17.38 -0.92
C GLU A 606 -15.42 17.86 -2.01
N THR A 607 -15.27 19.08 -2.54
CA THR A 607 -16.28 19.79 -3.35
C THR A 607 -15.90 20.06 -4.80
N SER A 608 -14.68 19.75 -5.24
CA SER A 608 -14.15 20.00 -6.59
C SER A 608 -14.91 19.25 -7.67
N TRP A 609 -15.45 18.08 -7.34
CA TRP A 609 -16.28 17.28 -8.24
C TRP A 609 -17.70 17.82 -8.43
N LEU A 610 -18.16 18.82 -7.66
CA LEU A 610 -19.52 19.34 -7.74
C LEU A 610 -19.74 20.29 -8.93
N GLY A 611 -18.66 20.85 -9.51
CA GLY A 611 -18.73 21.86 -10.58
C GLY A 611 -19.57 21.41 -11.77
N GLY A 612 -20.72 22.06 -11.98
CA GLY A 612 -21.67 21.71 -13.03
C GLY A 612 -22.40 20.38 -12.83
N ARG A 613 -22.33 19.74 -11.65
CA ARG A 613 -22.95 18.41 -11.37
C ARG A 613 -24.16 18.45 -10.46
N VAL A 614 -24.51 19.63 -9.97
CA VAL A 614 -25.51 19.80 -8.92
C VAL A 614 -26.45 20.95 -9.31
N PRO A 615 -27.78 20.75 -9.30
CA PRO A 615 -28.72 21.78 -9.71
C PRO A 615 -28.86 22.82 -8.59
N LEU A 616 -28.81 24.09 -8.98
CA LEU A 616 -28.90 25.23 -8.07
C LEU A 616 -30.14 26.06 -8.41
N PRO A 617 -31.37 25.60 -8.13
CA PRO A 617 -32.53 26.44 -8.34
C PRO A 617 -32.46 27.65 -7.41
N ASP A 618 -33.00 28.77 -7.87
CA ASP A 618 -33.20 29.91 -6.98
C ASP A 618 -34.42 29.73 -6.08
N LEU A 619 -34.58 30.64 -5.10
CA LEU A 619 -35.68 30.53 -4.14
C LEU A 619 -37.06 30.69 -4.80
N GLU A 620 -37.15 31.46 -5.89
CA GLU A 620 -38.41 31.65 -6.63
C GLU A 620 -38.80 30.33 -7.30
N GLU A 621 -37.86 29.66 -7.96
CA GLU A 621 -38.05 28.34 -8.56
C GLU A 621 -38.43 27.26 -7.52
N MET A 622 -37.83 27.28 -6.33
CA MET A 622 -38.20 26.36 -5.25
C MET A 622 -39.64 26.60 -4.75
N ILE A 623 -40.06 27.86 -4.62
CA ILE A 623 -41.42 28.22 -4.19
C ILE A 623 -42.42 27.83 -5.28
N ASP A 624 -42.16 28.19 -6.54
CA ASP A 624 -43.00 27.81 -7.67
C ASP A 624 -43.14 26.30 -7.79
N GLY A 625 -42.03 25.58 -7.65
CA GLY A 625 -41.98 24.12 -7.65
C GLY A 625 -42.71 23.46 -6.48
N ALA A 626 -42.99 24.19 -5.40
CA ALA A 626 -43.83 23.74 -4.29
C ALA A 626 -45.33 24.00 -4.54
N LEU A 627 -45.65 25.09 -5.25
CA LEU A 627 -47.03 25.52 -5.52
C LEU A 627 -47.67 24.79 -6.69
N ARG A 628 -46.89 24.34 -7.67
CA ARG A 628 -47.39 23.68 -8.89
C ARG A 628 -46.47 22.56 -9.38
N PRO A 629 -46.98 21.56 -10.11
CA PRO A 629 -46.14 20.54 -10.74
C PRO A 629 -45.12 21.16 -11.70
N VAL A 630 -43.88 20.66 -11.64
CA VAL A 630 -42.82 21.05 -12.58
C VAL A 630 -43.12 20.44 -13.96
N ALA A 631 -42.98 21.24 -15.01
CA ALA A 631 -43.15 20.79 -16.39
C ALA A 631 -42.08 19.78 -16.80
N LYS A 632 -42.33 19.03 -17.88
CA LYS A 632 -41.28 18.21 -18.50
C LYS A 632 -40.11 19.10 -18.92
N PRO A 633 -38.85 18.68 -18.72
CA PRO A 633 -37.70 19.40 -19.25
C PRO A 633 -37.85 19.55 -20.77
N VAL A 634 -37.65 20.76 -21.31
CA VAL A 634 -37.81 21.06 -22.75
C VAL A 634 -36.48 21.58 -23.30
N GLY A 635 -36.04 21.03 -24.44
CA GLY A 635 -34.84 21.50 -25.16
C GLY A 635 -33.79 20.39 -25.39
N PRO A 636 -32.72 20.68 -26.14
CA PRO A 636 -31.69 19.67 -26.47
C PRO A 636 -30.95 19.13 -25.24
N ASN A 637 -30.88 19.90 -24.14
CA ASN A 637 -30.27 19.48 -22.88
C ASN A 637 -31.18 18.58 -22.02
N ALA A 638 -32.46 18.43 -22.41
CA ALA A 638 -33.46 17.58 -21.75
C ALA A 638 -33.58 16.18 -22.38
N ARG A 639 -32.78 15.91 -23.43
CA ARG A 639 -32.80 14.66 -24.18
C ARG A 639 -31.58 13.80 -23.86
N PHE A 640 -31.75 12.49 -23.97
CA PHE A 640 -30.65 11.54 -23.94
C PHE A 640 -30.79 10.53 -25.08
N GLY A 641 -29.68 9.95 -25.47
CA GLY A 641 -29.60 8.92 -26.48
C GLY A 641 -29.49 7.53 -25.86
N TYR A 642 -30.00 6.52 -26.56
CA TYR A 642 -29.83 5.11 -26.23
C TYR A 642 -29.89 4.26 -27.52
N PRO A 643 -29.21 3.10 -27.62
CA PRO A 643 -29.35 2.22 -28.79
C PRO A 643 -30.75 1.60 -28.88
N LEU A 644 -31.35 1.55 -30.07
CA LEU A 644 -32.66 0.89 -30.26
C LEU A 644 -32.57 -0.61 -29.94
N ARG A 645 -31.49 -1.29 -30.27
CA ARG A 645 -31.33 -2.74 -30.07
C ARG A 645 -29.96 -3.07 -29.50
N GLY A 646 -29.90 -4.15 -28.73
CA GLY A 646 -28.65 -4.71 -28.16
C GLY A 646 -28.16 -3.99 -26.90
N GLY A 647 -29.02 -3.22 -26.22
CA GLY A 647 -28.66 -2.45 -25.04
C GLY A 647 -27.51 -1.47 -25.28
N PHE A 648 -26.87 -1.00 -24.21
CA PHE A 648 -25.71 -0.11 -24.34
C PHE A 648 -24.48 -0.84 -24.92
N GLN A 649 -24.45 -2.18 -24.87
CA GLN A 649 -23.44 -3.02 -25.51
C GLN A 649 -23.32 -2.75 -27.01
N ALA A 650 -24.42 -2.45 -27.70
CA ALA A 650 -24.41 -2.14 -29.13
C ALA A 650 -23.52 -0.93 -29.47
N LEU A 651 -23.47 0.09 -28.61
CA LEU A 651 -22.58 1.23 -28.79
C LEU A 651 -21.11 0.82 -28.67
N MET A 652 -20.79 -0.08 -27.73
CA MET A 652 -19.43 -0.60 -27.54
C MET A 652 -18.99 -1.47 -28.73
N GLN A 653 -19.87 -2.36 -29.18
CA GLN A 653 -19.63 -3.23 -30.34
C GLN A 653 -19.50 -2.43 -31.65
N GLY A 654 -20.15 -1.26 -31.74
CA GLY A 654 -20.03 -0.35 -32.89
C GLY A 654 -18.59 0.09 -33.19
N PHE A 655 -17.66 0.00 -32.23
CA PHE A 655 -16.25 0.26 -32.48
C PHE A 655 -15.55 -0.84 -33.29
N LEU A 656 -15.99 -2.09 -33.17
CA LEU A 656 -15.28 -3.27 -33.70
C LEU A 656 -14.98 -3.17 -35.21
N PRO A 657 -15.93 -2.77 -36.08
CA PRO A 657 -15.66 -2.63 -37.53
C PRO A 657 -14.66 -1.52 -37.86
N HIS A 658 -14.33 -0.65 -36.91
CA HIS A 658 -13.46 0.49 -37.09
C HIS A 658 -12.09 0.35 -36.43
N LEU A 659 -11.88 -0.70 -35.62
CA LEU A 659 -10.58 -0.97 -35.02
C LEU A 659 -9.58 -1.40 -36.10
N ARG A 660 -8.40 -0.78 -36.10
CA ARG A 660 -7.29 -1.11 -37.01
C ARG A 660 -6.12 -1.82 -36.33
N GLY A 661 -6.11 -1.79 -34.99
CA GLY A 661 -5.18 -2.54 -34.15
C GLY A 661 -5.68 -3.96 -33.88
N GLU A 662 -4.88 -4.74 -33.15
CA GLU A 662 -5.25 -6.08 -32.71
C GLU A 662 -6.11 -6.01 -31.43
N LEU A 663 -7.09 -6.90 -31.31
CA LEU A 663 -7.94 -7.06 -30.14
C LEU A 663 -7.84 -8.49 -29.61
N ARG A 664 -7.47 -8.66 -28.34
CA ARG A 664 -7.48 -9.93 -27.62
C ARG A 664 -8.44 -9.88 -26.43
N LEU A 665 -9.52 -10.63 -26.54
CA LEU A 665 -10.51 -10.83 -25.48
C LEU A 665 -10.21 -12.11 -24.69
N ALA A 666 -10.89 -12.31 -23.56
CA ALA A 666 -10.62 -13.39 -22.61
C ALA A 666 -9.13 -13.50 -22.21
N THR A 667 -8.42 -12.37 -22.29
CA THR A 667 -6.96 -12.28 -22.15
C THR A 667 -6.63 -11.21 -21.11
N ARG A 668 -6.38 -11.65 -19.88
CA ARG A 668 -6.14 -10.77 -18.74
C ARG A 668 -4.67 -10.36 -18.66
N LEU A 669 -4.41 -9.07 -18.43
CA LEU A 669 -3.10 -8.62 -17.96
C LEU A 669 -2.88 -9.10 -16.51
N VAL A 670 -1.89 -9.96 -16.30
CA VAL A 670 -1.63 -10.60 -14.98
C VAL A 670 -0.38 -10.05 -14.28
N GLY A 671 0.51 -9.38 -15.00
CA GLY A 671 1.69 -8.73 -14.43
C GLY A 671 2.27 -7.70 -15.38
N LEU A 672 2.94 -6.69 -14.82
CA LEU A 672 3.57 -5.61 -15.58
C LEU A 672 4.99 -5.35 -15.05
N ASN A 673 5.97 -5.39 -15.93
CA ASN A 673 7.35 -4.99 -15.65
C ASN A 673 7.62 -3.63 -16.30
N THR A 674 7.74 -2.60 -15.48
CA THR A 674 7.84 -1.20 -15.94
C THR A 674 9.26 -0.78 -16.31
N THR A 675 10.25 -1.62 -16.01
CA THR A 675 11.66 -1.35 -16.30
C THR A 675 12.07 -1.93 -17.66
N THR A 676 11.51 -3.09 -18.01
CA THR A 676 11.74 -3.76 -19.31
C THR A 676 10.64 -3.48 -20.34
N HIS A 677 9.57 -2.79 -19.91
CA HIS A 677 8.35 -2.56 -20.69
C HIS A 677 7.71 -3.85 -21.20
N THR A 678 7.50 -4.80 -20.27
CA THR A 678 6.94 -6.11 -20.59
C THR A 678 5.66 -6.37 -19.81
N ALA A 679 4.62 -6.85 -20.48
CA ALA A 679 3.34 -7.25 -19.91
C ALA A 679 3.15 -8.77 -20.02
N LEU A 680 2.66 -9.41 -18.96
CA LEU A 680 2.25 -10.83 -18.97
C LEU A 680 0.76 -10.93 -19.16
N LEU A 681 0.33 -11.77 -20.09
CA LEU A 681 -1.09 -12.08 -20.28
C LEU A 681 -1.42 -13.46 -19.70
N SER A 682 -2.71 -13.70 -19.41
CA SER A 682 -3.18 -14.93 -18.77
C SER A 682 -3.06 -16.19 -19.62
N ASP A 683 -2.90 -16.04 -20.93
CA ASP A 683 -2.60 -17.14 -21.86
C ASP A 683 -1.10 -17.53 -21.87
N GLY A 684 -0.29 -16.84 -21.07
CA GLY A 684 1.16 -17.04 -20.97
C GLY A 684 1.97 -16.20 -21.96
N SER A 685 1.33 -15.44 -22.86
CA SER A 685 2.04 -14.56 -23.79
C SER A 685 2.69 -13.37 -23.07
N ARG A 686 3.82 -12.93 -23.64
CA ARG A 686 4.61 -11.81 -23.15
C ARG A 686 4.65 -10.71 -24.21
N ILE A 687 4.17 -9.54 -23.85
CA ILE A 687 4.09 -8.38 -24.75
C ILE A 687 5.15 -7.38 -24.34
N ARG A 688 6.11 -7.10 -25.23
CA ARG A 688 7.04 -5.99 -25.06
C ARG A 688 6.45 -4.75 -25.72
N TYR A 689 6.13 -3.74 -24.93
CA TYR A 689 5.47 -2.53 -25.41
C TYR A 689 6.44 -1.34 -25.49
N ARG A 690 6.23 -0.42 -26.44
CA ARG A 690 6.90 0.90 -26.42
C ARG A 690 6.18 1.86 -25.47
N SER A 691 4.85 1.90 -25.53
CA SER A 691 4.02 2.67 -24.62
C SER A 691 2.80 1.87 -24.16
N LEU A 692 2.28 2.17 -22.98
CA LEU A 692 1.10 1.52 -22.43
C LEU A 692 0.01 2.55 -22.11
N ILE A 693 -1.20 2.35 -22.64
CA ILE A 693 -2.39 3.10 -22.22
C ILE A 693 -3.19 2.20 -21.28
N SER A 694 -3.26 2.57 -20.00
CA SER A 694 -4.03 1.83 -19.01
C SER A 694 -5.41 2.47 -18.85
N THR A 695 -6.45 1.64 -18.92
CA THR A 695 -7.81 1.99 -18.47
C THR A 695 -8.24 1.21 -17.23
N LEU A 696 -7.33 0.42 -16.65
CA LEU A 696 -7.56 -0.39 -15.46
C LEU A 696 -7.74 0.50 -14.21
N PRO A 697 -8.43 0.01 -13.15
CA PRO A 697 -8.44 0.68 -11.87
C PRO A 697 -7.03 0.97 -11.36
N LEU A 698 -6.77 2.21 -10.96
CA LEU A 698 -5.43 2.66 -10.59
C LEU A 698 -4.77 1.83 -9.46
N PRO A 699 -5.47 1.42 -8.40
CA PRO A 699 -4.93 0.49 -7.41
C PRO A 699 -4.56 -0.88 -7.99
N GLU A 700 -5.35 -1.40 -8.92
CA GLU A 700 -5.08 -2.69 -9.58
C GLU A 700 -3.88 -2.60 -10.52
N LEU A 701 -3.73 -1.49 -11.26
CA LEU A 701 -2.55 -1.26 -12.07
C LEU A 701 -1.27 -1.25 -11.22
N VAL A 702 -1.27 -0.50 -10.11
CA VAL A 702 -0.13 -0.48 -9.19
C VAL A 702 0.10 -1.85 -8.55
N ARG A 703 -0.97 -2.61 -8.28
CA ARG A 703 -0.86 -4.00 -7.81
C ARG A 703 -0.17 -4.88 -8.85
N LEU A 704 -0.58 -4.83 -10.12
CA LEU A 704 -0.01 -5.61 -11.23
C LEU A 704 1.48 -5.34 -11.48
N ILE A 705 1.93 -4.12 -11.17
CA ILE A 705 3.34 -3.72 -11.21
C ILE A 705 4.15 -4.32 -10.05
N GLY A 706 3.51 -4.56 -8.91
CA GLY A 706 4.15 -5.18 -7.75
C GLY A 706 5.27 -4.32 -7.16
N ASP A 707 6.41 -4.94 -6.88
CA ASP A 707 7.49 -4.31 -6.11
C ASP A 707 8.29 -3.24 -6.88
N GLU A 708 8.17 -3.17 -8.21
CA GLU A 708 8.77 -2.09 -9.03
C GLU A 708 8.16 -0.71 -8.73
N ALA A 709 6.89 -0.67 -8.32
CA ALA A 709 6.25 0.57 -7.88
C ALA A 709 6.84 0.97 -6.52
N PRO A 710 7.49 2.13 -6.35
CA PRO A 710 8.10 2.53 -5.09
C PRO A 710 7.11 2.49 -3.93
N GLY A 711 7.59 2.26 -2.70
CA GLY A 711 6.73 2.14 -1.52
C GLY A 711 5.80 3.34 -1.29
N TYR A 712 6.17 4.56 -1.71
CA TYR A 712 5.28 5.71 -1.64
C TYR A 712 4.13 5.67 -2.66
N VAL A 713 4.35 5.09 -3.85
CA VAL A 713 3.32 4.87 -4.88
C VAL A 713 2.35 3.79 -4.41
N ARG A 714 2.86 2.67 -3.88
CA ARG A 714 2.03 1.59 -3.35
C ARG A 714 1.14 2.05 -2.19
N ARG A 715 1.66 2.89 -1.28
CA ARG A 715 0.88 3.50 -0.21
C ARG A 715 -0.18 4.48 -0.73
N ALA A 716 0.17 5.33 -1.70
CA ALA A 716 -0.78 6.25 -2.31
C ALA A 716 -1.93 5.49 -3.00
N ALA A 717 -1.61 4.40 -3.72
CA ALA A 717 -2.60 3.56 -4.39
C ALA A 717 -3.53 2.85 -3.40
N ALA A 718 -2.98 2.29 -2.32
CA ALA A 718 -3.76 1.63 -1.26
C ALA A 718 -4.69 2.59 -0.49
N ALA A 719 -4.40 3.90 -0.51
CA ALA A 719 -5.22 4.91 0.15
C ALA A 719 -6.39 5.41 -0.72
N LEU A 720 -6.47 5.01 -1.99
CA LEU A 720 -7.56 5.43 -2.89
C LEU A 720 -8.87 4.71 -2.52
N ARG A 721 -9.93 5.49 -2.31
CA ARG A 721 -11.24 5.00 -1.88
C ARG A 721 -12.24 4.97 -3.03
N HIS A 722 -13.15 4.01 -2.96
CA HIS A 722 -14.19 3.77 -3.95
C HIS A 722 -15.44 3.16 -3.31
N VAL A 723 -16.53 3.15 -4.06
CA VAL A 723 -17.80 2.48 -3.75
C VAL A 723 -18.06 1.42 -4.80
N SER A 724 -18.61 0.29 -4.36
CA SER A 724 -19.04 -0.80 -5.21
C SER A 724 -20.55 -0.75 -5.42
N VAL A 725 -21.04 -1.27 -6.55
CA VAL A 725 -22.47 -1.36 -6.86
C VAL A 725 -22.84 -2.80 -7.19
N ARG A 726 -23.90 -3.29 -6.55
CA ARG A 726 -24.60 -4.52 -6.92
C ARG A 726 -25.89 -4.13 -7.64
N CYS A 727 -26.05 -4.60 -8.88
CA CYS A 727 -27.26 -4.45 -9.66
C CYS A 727 -28.06 -5.75 -9.59
N VAL A 728 -29.34 -5.65 -9.22
CA VAL A 728 -30.30 -6.75 -9.28
C VAL A 728 -31.29 -6.44 -10.41
N ASN A 729 -31.22 -7.23 -11.47
CA ASN A 729 -32.06 -7.10 -12.65
C ASN A 729 -33.30 -7.98 -12.46
N LEU A 730 -34.49 -7.41 -12.69
CA LEU A 730 -35.77 -8.08 -12.50
C LEU A 730 -36.65 -7.82 -13.73
N GLY A 731 -37.07 -8.89 -14.40
CA GLY A 731 -38.07 -8.86 -15.47
C GLY A 731 -39.39 -9.43 -14.97
N VAL A 732 -40.48 -8.69 -15.13
CA VAL A 732 -41.83 -9.14 -14.75
C VAL A 732 -42.74 -9.29 -15.97
N ALA A 733 -43.67 -10.24 -15.91
CA ALA A 733 -44.65 -10.53 -16.97
C ALA A 733 -45.84 -9.54 -16.99
N ARG A 734 -45.56 -8.25 -16.92
CA ARG A 734 -46.53 -7.16 -17.07
C ARG A 734 -45.88 -5.99 -17.76
N ALA A 735 -46.37 -5.63 -18.94
CA ALA A 735 -45.91 -4.44 -19.66
C ALA A 735 -46.47 -3.13 -19.05
N GLY A 736 -45.85 -2.00 -19.40
CA GLY A 736 -46.40 -0.67 -19.14
C GLY A 736 -46.51 -0.27 -17.67
N ILE A 737 -45.56 -0.70 -16.82
CA ILE A 737 -45.61 -0.42 -15.37
C ILE A 737 -45.44 1.07 -15.05
N THR A 738 -44.52 1.73 -15.73
CA THR A 738 -44.22 3.16 -15.54
C THR A 738 -43.65 3.75 -16.83
N ASP A 739 -43.77 5.05 -17.01
CA ASP A 739 -43.20 5.85 -18.10
C ASP A 739 -41.82 6.46 -17.76
N LYS A 740 -41.31 6.18 -16.55
CA LYS A 740 -40.10 6.79 -15.99
C LYS A 740 -38.85 6.07 -16.49
N HIS A 741 -37.76 6.80 -16.65
CA HIS A 741 -36.48 6.24 -17.05
C HIS A 741 -35.65 5.79 -15.85
N TRP A 742 -35.64 6.57 -14.76
CA TRP A 742 -35.04 6.15 -13.49
C TRP A 742 -35.67 6.88 -12.30
N ILE A 743 -35.56 6.25 -11.14
CA ILE A 743 -36.17 6.71 -9.90
C ILE A 743 -35.16 6.62 -8.75
N TYR A 744 -35.00 7.70 -7.99
CA TYR A 744 -34.16 7.75 -6.79
C TYR A 744 -34.94 7.41 -5.52
N TYR A 745 -34.30 6.65 -4.63
CA TYR A 745 -34.89 6.19 -3.38
C TYR A 745 -34.00 6.59 -2.19
N PRO A 746 -34.19 7.78 -1.60
CA PRO A 746 -33.42 8.25 -0.45
C PRO A 746 -33.72 7.51 0.85
N GLU A 747 -34.86 6.80 0.93
CA GLU A 747 -35.38 6.22 2.18
C GLU A 747 -34.94 4.75 2.38
N ARG A 748 -35.77 3.95 3.07
CA ARG A 748 -35.40 2.68 3.72
C ARG A 748 -35.03 1.52 2.80
N THR A 749 -35.31 1.60 1.49
CA THR A 749 -35.00 0.52 0.55
C THR A 749 -33.49 0.20 0.54
N VAL A 750 -33.12 -1.00 0.10
CA VAL A 750 -31.74 -1.42 -0.11
C VAL A 750 -31.16 -0.73 -1.35
N PHE A 751 -31.94 -0.64 -2.43
CA PHE A 751 -31.54 0.07 -3.64
C PHE A 751 -31.65 1.58 -3.47
N HIS A 752 -30.69 2.31 -4.00
CA HIS A 752 -30.69 3.77 -4.02
C HIS A 752 -31.29 4.33 -5.30
N ARG A 753 -31.28 3.54 -6.38
CA ARG A 753 -31.84 3.89 -7.69
C ARG A 753 -32.46 2.66 -8.34
N ILE A 754 -33.59 2.86 -9.02
CA ILE A 754 -34.09 1.90 -10.03
C ILE A 754 -33.91 2.53 -11.40
N PHE A 755 -33.28 1.81 -12.31
CA PHE A 755 -33.22 2.15 -13.73
C PHE A 755 -34.21 1.29 -14.51
N VAL A 756 -34.93 1.90 -15.45
CA VAL A 756 -35.97 1.24 -16.24
C VAL A 756 -35.50 1.13 -17.68
N GLN A 757 -34.69 0.11 -17.94
CA GLN A 757 -34.02 -0.11 -19.22
C GLN A 757 -34.99 -0.21 -20.41
N GLY A 758 -36.16 -0.81 -20.16
CA GLY A 758 -37.23 -0.98 -21.14
C GLY A 758 -37.84 0.31 -21.67
N ASN A 759 -37.71 1.41 -20.92
CA ASN A 759 -38.15 2.73 -21.39
C ASN A 759 -37.02 3.45 -22.14
N ALA A 760 -35.76 3.08 -21.90
CA ALA A 760 -34.62 3.58 -22.68
C ALA A 760 -34.68 3.11 -24.15
N SER A 761 -35.21 1.90 -24.39
CA SER A 761 -35.58 1.41 -25.71
C SER A 761 -36.74 0.41 -25.62
N PRO A 762 -37.75 0.50 -26.52
CA PRO A 762 -38.87 -0.45 -26.56
C PRO A 762 -38.45 -1.89 -26.89
N HIS A 763 -37.22 -2.13 -27.38
CA HIS A 763 -36.73 -3.47 -27.69
C HIS A 763 -35.97 -4.13 -26.54
N ASN A 764 -35.76 -3.45 -25.41
CA ASN A 764 -35.14 -4.06 -24.23
C ASN A 764 -36.12 -4.90 -23.40
N ASN A 765 -37.42 -4.77 -23.66
CA ASN A 765 -38.47 -5.58 -23.04
C ASN A 765 -39.07 -6.54 -24.08
N PRO A 766 -39.49 -7.75 -23.67
CA PRO A 766 -40.40 -8.55 -24.47
C PRO A 766 -41.81 -7.91 -24.47
N GLU A 767 -42.65 -8.26 -25.45
CA GLU A 767 -43.95 -7.62 -25.71
C GLU A 767 -44.86 -7.50 -24.47
N ASN A 768 -44.86 -8.51 -23.60
CA ASN A 768 -45.69 -8.55 -22.38
C ASN A 768 -44.86 -8.45 -21.09
N GLY A 769 -43.63 -7.95 -21.16
CA GLY A 769 -42.73 -7.84 -20.02
C GLY A 769 -42.30 -6.42 -19.70
N PHE A 770 -41.79 -6.24 -18.49
CA PHE A 770 -41.14 -4.99 -18.07
C PHE A 770 -39.93 -5.26 -17.18
N GLY A 771 -38.76 -4.78 -17.62
CA GLY A 771 -37.49 -4.94 -16.92
C GLY A 771 -37.12 -3.72 -16.08
N VAL A 772 -36.63 -3.96 -14.87
CA VAL A 772 -36.05 -2.95 -13.98
C VAL A 772 -34.72 -3.41 -13.41
N THR A 773 -33.83 -2.47 -13.12
CA THR A 773 -32.53 -2.72 -12.48
C THR A 773 -32.47 -1.96 -11.17
N CYS A 774 -32.40 -2.69 -10.06
CA CYS A 774 -32.22 -2.16 -8.72
C CYS A 774 -30.73 -2.01 -8.42
N GLU A 775 -30.26 -0.78 -8.30
CA GLU A 775 -28.85 -0.47 -8.01
C GLU A 775 -28.64 -0.28 -6.51
N ILE A 776 -27.65 -0.98 -5.96
CA ILE A 776 -27.37 -1.04 -4.52
C ILE A 776 -25.90 -0.77 -4.30
N THR A 777 -25.57 0.33 -3.62
CA THR A 777 -24.18 0.63 -3.25
C THR A 777 -23.79 -0.04 -1.94
N TYR A 778 -22.59 -0.58 -1.93
CA TYR A 778 -21.96 -1.18 -0.78
C TYR A 778 -20.47 -0.83 -0.70
N SER A 779 -19.92 -1.00 0.49
CA SER A 779 -18.51 -0.80 0.80
C SER A 779 -18.16 -1.58 2.07
N PRO A 780 -16.88 -1.66 2.46
CA PRO A 780 -16.52 -2.28 3.74
C PRO A 780 -17.21 -1.66 4.96
N SER A 781 -17.52 -0.35 4.93
CA SER A 781 -18.24 0.35 6.00
C SER A 781 -19.77 0.18 5.94
N LYS A 782 -20.32 -0.15 4.77
CA LYS A 782 -21.74 -0.44 4.55
C LYS A 782 -21.85 -1.71 3.69
N PRO A 783 -21.65 -2.90 4.26
CA PRO A 783 -21.73 -4.14 3.51
C PRO A 783 -23.16 -4.39 3.00
N LEU A 784 -23.29 -5.24 1.98
CA LEU A 784 -24.60 -5.73 1.55
C LEU A 784 -25.27 -6.46 2.73
N PRO A 785 -26.59 -6.24 2.93
CA PRO A 785 -27.31 -6.85 4.04
C PRO A 785 -27.54 -8.36 3.85
N CYS A 786 -27.55 -8.81 2.59
CA CYS A 786 -27.68 -10.20 2.14
C CYS A 786 -27.14 -10.31 0.71
N ASP A 787 -26.98 -11.52 0.19
CA ASP A 787 -26.48 -11.77 -1.18
C ASP A 787 -27.25 -12.93 -1.85
N GLY A 788 -27.02 -13.17 -3.14
CA GLY A 788 -27.64 -14.26 -3.89
C GLY A 788 -29.16 -14.10 -4.02
N GLN A 789 -29.87 -15.22 -3.93
CA GLN A 789 -31.33 -15.24 -4.01
C GLN A 789 -32.01 -14.39 -2.93
N GLU A 790 -31.42 -14.31 -1.72
CA GLU A 790 -31.99 -13.51 -0.63
C GLU A 790 -32.02 -12.01 -0.98
N LEU A 791 -31.00 -11.52 -1.70
CA LEU A 791 -30.97 -10.14 -2.16
C LEU A 791 -31.98 -9.89 -3.28
N ILE A 792 -32.16 -10.85 -4.18
CA ILE A 792 -33.19 -10.83 -5.23
C ILE A 792 -34.58 -10.75 -4.60
N ASP A 793 -34.88 -11.65 -3.67
CA ASP A 793 -36.16 -11.71 -2.97
C ASP A 793 -36.44 -10.42 -2.19
N ARG A 794 -35.41 -9.85 -1.56
CA ARG A 794 -35.49 -8.56 -0.89
C ARG A 794 -35.81 -7.43 -1.87
N CYS A 795 -35.16 -7.37 -3.04
CA CYS A 795 -35.46 -6.36 -4.04
C CYS A 795 -36.90 -6.49 -4.55
N ILE A 796 -37.37 -7.71 -4.81
CA ILE A 796 -38.77 -7.96 -5.23
C ILE A 796 -39.75 -7.45 -4.17
N ARG A 797 -39.52 -7.80 -2.90
CA ARG A 797 -40.36 -7.34 -1.78
C ARG A 797 -40.37 -5.81 -1.69
N GLU A 798 -39.20 -5.18 -1.71
CA GLU A 798 -39.12 -3.72 -1.58
C GLU A 798 -39.66 -2.99 -2.82
N CYS A 799 -39.55 -3.57 -4.03
CA CYS A 799 -40.24 -3.08 -5.22
C CYS A 799 -41.77 -3.08 -5.04
N ARG A 800 -42.33 -4.08 -4.34
CA ARG A 800 -43.76 -4.09 -3.98
C ARG A 800 -44.08 -3.04 -2.92
N GLU A 801 -43.24 -2.91 -1.90
CA GLU A 801 -43.41 -1.90 -0.83
C GLU A 801 -43.45 -0.46 -1.36
N VAL A 802 -42.63 -0.14 -2.38
CA VAL A 802 -42.61 1.18 -3.03
C VAL A 802 -43.61 1.31 -4.18
N GLY A 803 -44.45 0.30 -4.42
CA GLY A 803 -45.49 0.31 -5.45
C GLY A 803 -44.99 0.20 -6.89
N MET A 804 -43.73 -0.20 -7.10
CA MET A 804 -43.22 -0.53 -8.44
C MET A 804 -43.84 -1.84 -8.95
N PHE A 805 -43.92 -2.84 -8.06
CA PHE A 805 -44.57 -4.13 -8.33
C PHE A 805 -45.82 -4.32 -7.48
N THR A 806 -46.64 -5.28 -7.89
CA THR A 806 -47.82 -5.77 -7.17
C THR A 806 -47.63 -7.25 -6.79
N ASP A 807 -48.50 -7.78 -5.94
CA ASP A 807 -48.48 -9.21 -5.58
C ASP A 807 -48.88 -10.12 -6.75
N GLN A 808 -49.51 -9.57 -7.79
CA GLN A 808 -49.87 -10.29 -9.01
C GLN A 808 -48.73 -10.33 -10.04
N ASP A 809 -47.67 -9.54 -9.85
CA ASP A 809 -46.54 -9.52 -10.76
C ASP A 809 -45.69 -10.77 -10.60
N GLN A 810 -45.64 -11.56 -11.67
CA GLN A 810 -44.75 -12.71 -11.79
C GLN A 810 -43.38 -12.27 -12.31
N VAL A 811 -42.34 -12.48 -11.51
CA VAL A 811 -40.94 -12.32 -11.93
C VAL A 811 -40.56 -13.50 -12.81
N VAL A 812 -40.19 -13.22 -14.06
CA VAL A 812 -39.86 -14.20 -15.10
C VAL A 812 -38.39 -14.19 -15.49
N ALA A 813 -37.65 -13.13 -15.12
CA ALA A 813 -36.22 -13.02 -15.30
C ALA A 813 -35.59 -12.40 -14.04
N SER A 814 -34.46 -12.92 -13.60
CA SER A 814 -33.69 -12.32 -12.51
C SER A 814 -32.22 -12.68 -12.60
N ASN A 815 -31.36 -11.67 -12.58
CA ASN A 815 -29.92 -11.86 -12.53
C ASN A 815 -29.24 -10.75 -11.72
N MET A 816 -27.95 -10.92 -11.45
CA MET A 816 -27.18 -9.94 -10.69
C MET A 816 -25.87 -9.62 -11.39
N VAL A 817 -25.46 -8.37 -11.29
CA VAL A 817 -24.17 -7.87 -11.76
C VAL A 817 -23.46 -7.18 -10.61
N ASP A 818 -22.19 -7.52 -10.40
CA ASP A 818 -21.35 -6.92 -9.38
C ASP A 818 -20.29 -6.01 -10.00
N MET A 819 -20.25 -4.76 -9.53
CA MET A 819 -19.31 -3.73 -9.94
C MET A 819 -18.43 -3.34 -8.76
N PRO A 820 -17.29 -4.02 -8.55
CA PRO A 820 -16.42 -3.77 -7.40
C PRO A 820 -15.88 -2.34 -7.39
N TYR A 821 -15.54 -1.79 -8.57
CA TYR A 821 -15.18 -0.39 -8.75
C TYR A 821 -16.31 0.32 -9.50
N ALA A 822 -17.27 0.89 -8.78
CA ALA A 822 -18.35 1.66 -9.39
C ALA A 822 -18.04 3.17 -9.34
N TYR A 823 -17.92 3.74 -8.14
CA TYR A 823 -17.71 5.18 -7.95
C TYR A 823 -16.38 5.47 -7.25
N VAL A 824 -15.63 6.46 -7.75
CA VAL A 824 -14.43 6.97 -7.07
C VAL A 824 -14.84 7.94 -5.98
N ILE A 825 -14.24 7.84 -4.79
CA ILE A 825 -14.54 8.76 -3.69
C ILE A 825 -13.58 9.95 -3.77
N TYR A 826 -14.14 11.15 -3.84
CA TYR A 826 -13.40 12.41 -3.76
C TYR A 826 -13.20 12.78 -2.29
N ASP A 827 -12.27 12.11 -1.62
CA ASP A 827 -11.81 12.52 -0.30
C ASP A 827 -10.69 13.58 -0.40
N HIS A 828 -10.36 14.19 0.74
CA HIS A 828 -9.34 15.25 0.81
C HIS A 828 -7.91 14.81 0.44
N ALA A 829 -7.60 13.51 0.48
CA ALA A 829 -6.27 12.97 0.17
C ALA A 829 -6.15 12.46 -1.28
N ARG A 830 -7.29 12.27 -1.97
CA ARG A 830 -7.37 11.71 -3.33
C ARG A 830 -6.43 12.41 -4.30
N ALA A 831 -6.52 13.73 -4.41
CA ALA A 831 -5.79 14.51 -5.42
C ALA A 831 -4.27 14.30 -5.31
N ASP A 832 -3.73 14.38 -4.09
CA ASP A 832 -2.31 14.17 -3.82
C ASP A 832 -1.88 12.72 -4.12
N ASN A 833 -2.69 11.74 -3.74
CA ASN A 833 -2.41 10.33 -4.01
C ASN A 833 -2.38 10.05 -5.52
N VAL A 834 -3.38 10.51 -6.25
CA VAL A 834 -3.46 10.35 -7.72
C VAL A 834 -2.28 11.05 -8.40
N ALA A 835 -1.94 12.27 -7.99
CA ALA A 835 -0.81 13.01 -8.55
C ALA A 835 0.53 12.26 -8.37
N ARG A 836 0.79 11.70 -7.19
CA ARG A 836 2.00 10.92 -6.91
C ARG A 836 2.12 9.67 -7.78
N ILE A 837 1.01 8.95 -7.96
CA ILE A 837 0.99 7.73 -8.78
C ILE A 837 1.16 8.09 -10.26
N ARG A 838 0.39 9.08 -10.75
CA ARG A 838 0.44 9.54 -12.14
C ARG A 838 1.83 10.01 -12.54
N ALA A 839 2.48 10.83 -11.71
CA ALA A 839 3.82 11.32 -11.99
C ALA A 839 4.84 10.19 -12.14
N TRP A 840 4.75 9.16 -11.29
CA TRP A 840 5.64 8.01 -11.38
C TRP A 840 5.35 7.15 -12.62
N LEU A 841 4.09 6.83 -12.91
CA LEU A 841 3.72 6.03 -14.09
C LEU A 841 4.08 6.72 -15.41
N ALA A 842 3.92 8.04 -15.49
CA ALA A 842 4.31 8.81 -16.67
C ALA A 842 5.82 8.70 -16.96
N SER A 843 6.66 8.55 -15.94
CA SER A 843 8.10 8.32 -16.11
C SER A 843 8.46 6.91 -16.62
N ARG A 844 7.46 6.04 -16.77
CA ARG A 844 7.57 4.63 -17.20
C ARG A 844 6.78 4.34 -18.49
N ASP A 845 6.53 5.39 -19.28
CA ASP A 845 5.78 5.32 -20.54
C ASP A 845 4.37 4.70 -20.41
N ILE A 846 3.77 4.86 -19.22
CA ILE A 846 2.39 4.44 -18.92
C ILE A 846 1.49 5.68 -18.84
N VAL A 847 0.53 5.75 -19.77
CA VAL A 847 -0.50 6.79 -19.83
C VAL A 847 -1.77 6.27 -19.16
N LEU A 848 -2.24 7.02 -18.16
CA LEU A 848 -3.52 6.76 -17.50
C LEU A 848 -4.65 7.41 -18.30
N ALA A 849 -5.71 6.65 -18.56
CA ALA A 849 -6.89 7.17 -19.26
C ALA A 849 -8.19 6.61 -18.68
N GLY A 850 -9.20 7.46 -18.52
CA GLY A 850 -10.56 7.03 -18.18
C GLY A 850 -10.86 6.96 -16.69
N ARG A 851 -12.14 6.68 -16.38
CA ARG A 851 -12.74 6.75 -15.03
C ARG A 851 -11.86 6.16 -13.94
N TYR A 852 -11.46 4.91 -14.10
CA TYR A 852 -10.77 4.18 -13.04
C TYR A 852 -9.25 4.29 -13.09
N SER A 853 -8.64 4.58 -14.24
CA SER A 853 -7.18 4.77 -14.31
C SER A 853 -6.77 6.16 -13.88
N GLU A 854 -7.55 7.18 -14.24
CA GLU A 854 -7.33 8.55 -13.77
C GLU A 854 -7.92 8.79 -12.39
N TRP A 855 -8.69 7.82 -11.89
CA TRP A 855 -9.41 7.84 -10.63
C TRP A 855 -10.40 9.01 -10.54
N GLU A 856 -10.98 9.40 -11.67
CA GLU A 856 -11.93 10.51 -11.83
C GLU A 856 -13.35 9.98 -12.05
N TYR A 857 -14.34 10.80 -11.75
CA TYR A 857 -15.74 10.53 -12.07
C TYR A 857 -16.02 10.90 -13.53
N TYR A 858 -16.22 9.91 -14.41
CA TYR A 858 -16.53 10.08 -15.84
C TYR A 858 -17.85 9.41 -16.24
N ASN A 859 -18.49 10.02 -17.23
CA ASN A 859 -19.52 9.41 -18.07
C ASN A 859 -18.89 8.80 -19.34
N SER A 860 -19.68 8.12 -20.16
CA SER A 860 -19.20 7.46 -21.38
C SER A 860 -18.58 8.43 -22.39
N ASP A 861 -19.15 9.64 -22.53
CA ASP A 861 -18.62 10.70 -23.40
C ASP A 861 -17.21 11.13 -23.01
N HIS A 862 -16.98 11.41 -21.72
CA HIS A 862 -15.68 11.74 -21.16
C HIS A 862 -14.70 10.58 -21.30
N ALA A 863 -15.18 9.34 -21.14
CA ALA A 863 -14.37 8.15 -21.33
C ALA A 863 -13.89 8.04 -22.79
N PHE A 864 -14.74 8.34 -23.78
CA PHE A 864 -14.31 8.37 -25.19
C PHE A 864 -13.29 9.46 -25.46
N ILE A 865 -13.50 10.68 -24.95
CA ILE A 865 -12.54 11.78 -25.08
C ILE A 865 -11.21 11.44 -24.41
N ALA A 866 -11.23 10.85 -23.21
CA ALA A 866 -10.02 10.43 -22.51
C ALA A 866 -9.23 9.40 -23.32
N GLY A 867 -9.92 8.43 -23.93
CA GLY A 867 -9.29 7.43 -24.81
C GLY A 867 -8.64 8.07 -26.05
N LYS A 868 -9.37 8.98 -26.71
CA LYS A 868 -8.86 9.78 -27.83
C LYS A 868 -7.59 10.54 -27.45
N ASN A 869 -7.66 11.33 -26.39
CA ASN A 869 -6.55 12.18 -25.95
C ASN A 869 -5.33 11.35 -25.55
N ALA A 870 -5.53 10.18 -24.93
CA ALA A 870 -4.44 9.27 -24.57
C ALA A 870 -3.73 8.74 -25.83
N ALA A 871 -4.49 8.29 -26.84
CA ALA A 871 -3.93 7.83 -28.10
C ALA A 871 -3.16 8.93 -28.84
N GLU A 872 -3.75 10.13 -28.96
CA GLU A 872 -3.12 11.29 -29.59
C GLU A 872 -1.84 11.72 -28.85
N SER A 873 -1.84 11.67 -27.51
CA SER A 873 -0.66 11.98 -26.70
C SER A 873 0.48 10.99 -26.93
N VAL A 874 0.19 9.69 -27.02
CA VAL A 874 1.23 8.67 -27.30
C VAL A 874 1.77 8.85 -28.71
N LEU A 875 0.90 9.02 -29.72
CA LEU A 875 1.33 9.25 -31.10
C LEU A 875 2.17 10.54 -31.26
N GLY A 876 1.81 11.62 -30.56
CA GLY A 876 2.56 12.87 -30.54
C GLY A 876 3.94 12.76 -29.88
N ALA A 877 4.05 11.98 -28.80
CA ALA A 877 5.33 11.70 -28.14
C ALA A 877 6.26 10.88 -29.06
N VAL A 878 5.73 9.90 -29.81
CA VAL A 878 6.51 9.14 -30.80
C VAL A 878 7.07 10.06 -31.90
N ALA A 879 6.24 10.97 -32.43
CA ALA A 879 6.66 11.87 -33.52
C ALA A 879 7.76 12.89 -33.11
N THR A 880 7.82 13.26 -31.83
CA THR A 880 8.82 14.21 -31.30
C THR A 880 10.10 13.53 -30.83
N GLY A 881 10.03 12.27 -30.41
CA GLY A 881 11.18 11.44 -30.03
C GLY A 881 12.12 11.12 -31.19
N ASP A 882 11.57 10.85 -32.40
CA ASP A 882 12.36 10.58 -33.61
C ASP A 882 13.12 11.79 -34.16
N GLN A 883 12.86 13.01 -33.67
CA GLN A 883 13.64 14.21 -34.01
C GLN A 883 14.83 14.46 -33.07
N ARG A 884 14.96 13.69 -31.98
CA ARG A 884 16.06 13.81 -31.00
C ARG A 884 17.03 12.61 -31.02
N ALA A 885 16.82 11.64 -31.90
CA ALA A 885 17.70 10.49 -32.11
C ALA A 885 18.80 10.78 -33.13
#